data_AF-A0A073JDU1-F1
#
_entry.id   AF-A0A073JDU1-F1
#
_cell.length_a   1.000
_cell.length_b   1.000
_cell.length_c   1.000
_cell.angle_alpha   90.00
_cell.angle_beta   90.00
_cell.angle_gamma   90.00
#
_symmetry.space_group_name_H-M   'P 1'
#
loop_
_entity.id
_entity.type
_entity.pdbx_description
1 polymer ?
#
loop_
_entity_poly.entity_id
_entity_poly.type
_entity_poly.pdbx_seq_one_letter_code
_entity_poly.pdbx_strand_id
1 'polypeptide(L)'
;MLDYLPNRVIPVLMALIVWLVAGSANLQVVALFTDATGPLALYGPTVLLAVAAVCLFAIRSGTDNRASLAADVVLFALPVAIMALRPPWSDAVGPVWGVALIWAVQLFAMFLLLPRRDWDNEYAMQRLFGMTIGVFIVLYVLLSWDGVGFARFMGSLSLFAVFLGLLMVALSILRRWRRTAWVVAAAVVVSMVFFEFQHEAVYRNRVPVNADNYASADPFALWLFDRADADYYRRNRMPYPVILAASEGGGGYAMAHSYAFLSKMTERCPNFAQHLFALVGVSGGQVGNTLYQANLAPTNPAQVSQCGDDAVSDHAEYLATDHLSPLLGHLMFVEIPRKLLFLGAAAKGRTRALLESLNRTTADYAGVPDVAYSDHFWERSPEGGAFAYQLNGKPALVSVTANVQTGNRFVFSPFAFETLAETSWEFFQGSGDMQTGTHTLVEPDLGSVTLASASFPWVTPSLRFTMRRGFNQFFDADPDDLPVDGTDLTGAAVEHAVNLVDGGYFENSGAETLSEIMASISHETGTYLQRDRINQGVGLHWYGANDDYAHRAFASVDGCDSLEARAVPFMQDGVEWGPCEMPFFVVTVLIRNTPQRPQSGAPQSFLRDPVTTLLQARSARGELAIATLEERRCGFGESCALTLDTVGSGDPNPQIYAGMFQSLVDSAAQELPLGWNMPHPKVAAIGDWVVPRAEVCAQFEGFEGATDFETPYSENALHPKALDLLVKRNCSHLRQMAKFFDATQMAKALEWRP
;
A
#
# COMPACT_ATOMS: atom_id res chain seq x y z
N MET A 1 35.45 -40.51 1.35
CA MET A 1 34.88 -39.58 0.34
C MET A 1 33.51 -39.03 0.77
N LEU A 2 32.59 -39.87 1.26
CA LEU A 2 31.24 -39.45 1.69
C LEU A 2 31.20 -38.49 2.89
N ASP A 3 32.17 -38.52 3.81
CA ASP A 3 32.19 -37.60 4.98
C ASP A 3 32.48 -36.13 4.62
N TYR A 4 33.09 -35.91 3.45
CA TYR A 4 33.51 -34.59 2.96
C TYR A 4 32.46 -33.91 2.08
N LEU A 5 31.60 -34.70 1.42
CA LEU A 5 30.53 -34.20 0.54
C LEU A 5 29.62 -33.16 1.25
N PRO A 6 29.18 -33.37 2.51
CA PRO A 6 28.28 -32.45 3.18
C PRO A 6 28.92 -31.09 3.53
N ASN A 7 30.24 -31.01 3.70
CA ASN A 7 30.93 -29.74 3.96
C ASN A 7 30.98 -28.85 2.71
N ARG A 8 30.81 -29.44 1.53
CA ARG A 8 30.68 -28.73 0.26
C ARG A 8 29.24 -28.34 -0.05
N VAL A 9 28.25 -28.98 0.57
CA VAL A 9 26.83 -28.65 0.34
C VAL A 9 26.51 -27.22 0.79
N ILE A 10 27.05 -26.77 1.92
CA ILE A 10 26.80 -25.42 2.46
C ILE A 10 27.26 -24.32 1.47
N PRO A 11 28.53 -24.25 1.03
CA PRO A 11 28.94 -23.25 0.04
C PRO A 11 28.26 -23.43 -1.32
N VAL A 12 27.91 -24.65 -1.75
CA VAL A 12 27.09 -24.87 -2.96
C VAL A 12 25.71 -24.23 -2.80
N LEU A 13 25.03 -24.43 -1.66
CA LEU A 13 23.73 -23.83 -1.38
C LEU A 13 23.83 -22.30 -1.29
N MET A 14 24.90 -21.77 -0.67
CA MET A 14 25.15 -20.33 -0.63
C MET A 14 25.31 -19.77 -2.05
N ALA A 15 26.13 -20.42 -2.89
CA ALA A 15 26.30 -20.02 -4.27
C ALA A 15 25.00 -20.15 -5.07
N LEU A 16 24.20 -21.19 -4.85
CA LEU A 16 22.91 -21.37 -5.49
C LEU A 16 21.91 -20.29 -5.08
N ILE A 17 21.84 -19.94 -3.78
CA ILE A 17 20.97 -18.86 -3.29
C ILE A 17 21.41 -17.54 -3.90
N VAL A 18 22.71 -17.21 -3.84
CA VAL A 18 23.24 -15.98 -4.45
C VAL A 18 22.99 -15.98 -5.97
N TRP A 19 23.11 -17.12 -6.66
CA TRP A 19 22.80 -17.24 -8.08
C TRP A 19 21.33 -17.10 -8.40
N LEU A 20 20.44 -17.69 -7.60
CA LEU A 20 18.99 -17.58 -7.78
C LEU A 20 18.52 -16.15 -7.53
N VAL A 21 19.12 -15.49 -6.54
CA VAL A 21 18.82 -14.10 -6.19
C VAL A 21 19.39 -13.18 -7.29
N ALA A 22 20.69 -13.24 -7.60
CA ALA A 22 21.32 -12.41 -8.63
C ALA A 22 20.87 -12.73 -10.08
N GLY A 23 20.40 -13.95 -10.33
CA GLY A 23 19.90 -14.41 -11.63
C GLY A 23 18.38 -14.37 -11.74
N SER A 24 17.69 -13.83 -10.73
CA SER A 24 16.24 -13.69 -10.73
C SER A 24 15.80 -12.73 -11.84
N ALA A 25 14.84 -13.15 -12.66
CA ALA A 25 14.14 -12.24 -13.59
C ALA A 25 13.05 -11.42 -12.88
N ASN A 26 12.82 -11.64 -11.58
CA ASN A 26 11.88 -10.85 -10.81
C ASN A 26 12.47 -9.46 -10.56
N LEU A 27 11.81 -8.45 -11.11
CA LEU A 27 12.17 -7.03 -10.99
C LEU A 27 12.39 -6.58 -9.53
N GLN A 28 11.69 -7.16 -8.54
CA GLN A 28 11.94 -6.87 -7.11
C GLN A 28 13.34 -7.28 -6.66
N VAL A 29 13.76 -8.48 -7.09
CA VAL A 29 15.06 -9.02 -6.69
C VAL A 29 16.15 -8.26 -7.44
N VAL A 30 15.94 -7.97 -8.72
CA VAL A 30 16.85 -7.17 -9.55
C VAL A 30 17.04 -5.77 -8.95
N ALA A 31 15.97 -5.10 -8.54
CA ALA A 31 15.99 -3.79 -7.89
C ALA A 31 16.85 -3.75 -6.62
N LEU A 32 16.91 -4.88 -5.90
CA LEU A 32 17.78 -5.02 -4.72
C LEU A 32 19.28 -4.91 -5.06
N PHE A 33 19.65 -5.17 -6.32
CA PHE A 33 21.03 -5.10 -6.84
C PHE A 33 21.30 -3.90 -7.76
N THR A 34 20.32 -3.47 -8.58
CA THR A 34 20.48 -2.38 -9.56
C THR A 34 20.62 -1.03 -8.92
N ASP A 35 19.95 -0.81 -7.80
CA ASP A 35 19.80 0.52 -7.22
C ASP A 35 20.63 0.71 -5.94
N ALA A 36 21.56 -0.21 -5.67
CA ALA A 36 22.62 -0.03 -4.67
C ALA A 36 23.64 1.01 -5.16
N THR A 37 23.27 2.29 -5.14
CA THR A 37 24.07 3.40 -5.72
C THR A 37 25.27 3.82 -4.86
N GLY A 38 25.28 3.45 -3.58
CA GLY A 38 26.38 3.77 -2.66
C GLY A 38 27.50 2.71 -2.67
N PRO A 39 28.80 3.09 -2.59
CA PRO A 39 29.91 2.13 -2.54
C PRO A 39 29.80 1.16 -1.35
N LEU A 40 29.21 1.60 -0.22
CA LEU A 40 28.98 0.71 0.92
C LEU A 40 27.87 -0.32 0.65
N ALA A 41 26.77 0.08 -0.01
CA ALA A 41 25.67 -0.81 -0.37
C ALA A 41 26.06 -1.81 -1.47
N LEU A 42 27.03 -1.47 -2.30
CA LEU A 42 27.55 -2.31 -3.38
C LEU A 42 28.68 -3.25 -2.90
N TYR A 43 29.73 -2.69 -2.28
CA TYR A 43 30.91 -3.47 -1.87
C TYR A 43 30.71 -4.15 -0.51
N GLY A 44 29.90 -3.58 0.38
CA GLY A 44 29.63 -4.12 1.71
C GLY A 44 29.12 -5.57 1.67
N PRO A 45 28.00 -5.87 0.96
CA PRO A 45 27.50 -7.24 0.87
C PRO A 45 28.53 -8.21 0.27
N THR A 46 29.26 -7.77 -0.76
CA THR A 46 30.33 -8.56 -1.40
C THR A 46 31.44 -8.90 -0.40
N VAL A 47 31.92 -7.91 0.35
CA VAL A 47 32.95 -8.11 1.39
C VAL A 47 32.43 -9.04 2.47
N LEU A 48 31.18 -8.88 2.90
CA LEU A 48 30.57 -9.71 3.94
C LEU A 48 30.41 -11.17 3.48
N LEU A 49 29.99 -11.40 2.24
CA LEU A 49 29.95 -12.74 1.63
C LEU A 49 31.35 -13.32 1.47
N ALA A 50 32.34 -12.51 1.07
CA ALA A 50 33.73 -12.92 0.96
C ALA A 50 34.30 -13.33 2.33
N VAL A 51 34.05 -12.54 3.38
CA VAL A 51 34.44 -12.85 4.75
C VAL A 51 33.77 -14.14 5.22
N ALA A 52 32.46 -14.30 5.01
CA ALA A 52 31.75 -15.53 5.35
C ALA A 52 32.36 -16.74 4.62
N ALA A 53 32.66 -16.60 3.33
CA ALA A 53 33.30 -17.66 2.55
C ALA A 53 34.73 -17.98 3.03
N VAL A 54 35.54 -16.97 3.40
CA VAL A 54 36.86 -17.17 4.02
C VAL A 54 36.74 -17.89 5.35
N CYS A 55 35.78 -17.51 6.18
CA CYS A 55 35.48 -18.20 7.43
C CYS A 55 35.11 -19.66 7.15
N LEU A 56 34.13 -19.92 6.28
CA LEU A 56 33.75 -21.28 5.91
C LEU A 56 34.94 -22.10 5.35
N PHE A 57 35.83 -21.47 4.57
CA PHE A 57 37.04 -22.11 4.05
C PHE A 57 38.07 -22.43 5.14
N ALA A 58 38.23 -21.57 6.14
CA ALA A 58 39.10 -21.83 7.30
C ALA A 58 38.59 -23.02 8.13
N ILE A 59 37.27 -23.16 8.19
CA ILE A 59 36.53 -24.21 8.87
C ILE A 59 36.25 -25.33 7.83
N ARG A 60 37.19 -25.69 6.94
CA ARG A 60 36.99 -26.84 6.04
C ARG A 60 37.57 -28.10 6.67
N SER A 61 36.88 -29.23 6.54
CA SER A 61 37.46 -30.53 6.90
C SER A 61 38.66 -30.85 6.01
N GLY A 62 39.75 -31.33 6.60
CA GLY A 62 41.02 -31.56 5.89
C GLY A 62 40.86 -32.40 4.61
N THR A 63 41.40 -31.89 3.51
CA THR A 63 41.53 -32.59 2.24
C THR A 63 43.02 -32.73 1.92
N ASP A 64 43.57 -33.95 2.00
CA ASP A 64 45.02 -34.17 1.83
C ASP A 64 45.47 -34.08 0.36
N ASN A 65 44.54 -34.10 -0.60
CA ASN A 65 44.83 -34.03 -2.02
C ASN A 65 44.75 -32.58 -2.54
N ARG A 66 45.80 -32.14 -3.25
CA ARG A 66 45.87 -30.82 -3.91
C ARG A 66 44.70 -30.57 -4.86
N ALA A 67 44.21 -31.59 -5.55
CA ALA A 67 43.06 -31.46 -6.46
C ALA A 67 41.76 -31.14 -5.70
N SER A 68 41.53 -31.79 -4.55
CA SER A 68 40.37 -31.48 -3.70
C SER A 68 40.47 -30.11 -3.05
N LEU A 69 41.68 -29.67 -2.69
CA LEU A 69 41.95 -28.36 -2.13
C LEU A 69 41.66 -27.25 -3.16
N ALA A 70 42.10 -27.43 -4.40
CA ALA A 70 41.78 -26.53 -5.50
C ALA A 70 40.27 -26.46 -5.77
N ALA A 71 39.58 -27.61 -5.73
CA ALA A 71 38.13 -27.66 -5.85
C ALA A 71 37.43 -26.92 -4.70
N ASP A 72 37.94 -27.01 -3.47
CA ASP A 72 37.41 -26.26 -2.33
C ASP A 72 37.60 -24.75 -2.56
N VAL A 73 38.80 -24.28 -2.94
CA VAL A 73 39.05 -22.85 -3.22
C VAL A 73 38.08 -22.31 -4.27
N VAL A 74 37.88 -23.03 -5.38
CA VAL A 74 36.91 -22.64 -6.42
C VAL A 74 35.50 -22.57 -5.86
N LEU A 75 35.10 -23.57 -5.07
CA LEU A 75 33.74 -23.66 -4.54
C LEU A 75 33.43 -22.54 -3.54
N PHE A 76 34.34 -22.23 -2.62
CA PHE A 76 34.14 -21.17 -1.63
C PHE A 76 34.30 -19.76 -2.25
N ALA A 77 35.00 -19.62 -3.38
CA ALA A 77 35.08 -18.39 -4.14
C ALA A 77 33.85 -18.14 -5.05
N LEU A 78 33.01 -19.17 -5.25
CA LEU A 78 31.88 -19.15 -6.19
C LEU A 78 30.81 -18.09 -5.87
N PRO A 79 30.36 -17.86 -4.62
CA PRO A 79 29.33 -16.86 -4.32
C PRO A 79 29.75 -15.44 -4.74
N VAL A 80 31.00 -15.05 -4.47
CA VAL A 80 31.55 -13.74 -4.84
C VAL A 80 31.75 -13.66 -6.35
N ALA A 81 32.22 -14.74 -6.99
CA ALA A 81 32.34 -14.80 -8.44
C ALA A 81 30.98 -14.66 -9.15
N ILE A 82 29.93 -15.30 -8.64
CA ILE A 82 28.57 -15.19 -9.19
C ILE A 82 28.07 -13.75 -9.08
N MET A 83 28.30 -13.10 -7.93
CA MET A 83 27.92 -11.71 -7.72
C MET A 83 28.69 -10.77 -8.68
N ALA A 84 29.97 -11.04 -8.91
CA ALA A 84 30.82 -10.28 -9.84
C ALA A 84 30.41 -10.40 -11.32
N LEU A 85 29.90 -11.58 -11.72
CA LEU A 85 29.67 -11.94 -13.13
C LEU A 85 28.24 -11.67 -13.61
N ARG A 86 27.34 -11.18 -12.75
CA ARG A 86 25.93 -10.98 -13.09
C ARG A 86 25.56 -9.50 -13.23
N PRO A 87 24.73 -9.13 -14.23
CA PRO A 87 24.12 -7.80 -14.28
C PRO A 87 23.37 -7.54 -12.97
N PRO A 88 23.44 -6.33 -12.42
CA PRO A 88 23.87 -5.07 -13.05
C PRO A 88 25.39 -4.79 -13.03
N TRP A 89 26.21 -5.73 -12.53
CA TRP A 89 27.59 -5.45 -12.14
C TRP A 89 28.52 -5.51 -13.36
N SER A 90 28.13 -6.28 -14.39
CA SER A 90 28.86 -6.45 -15.64
C SER A 90 28.91 -5.20 -16.52
N ASP A 91 27.95 -4.28 -16.36
CA ASP A 91 27.71 -3.20 -17.33
C ASP A 91 28.43 -1.90 -16.93
N ALA A 92 28.98 -1.84 -15.71
CA ALA A 92 29.73 -0.71 -15.19
C ALA A 92 31.18 -1.09 -14.80
N VAL A 93 32.16 -0.41 -15.40
CA VAL A 93 33.59 -0.77 -15.25
C VAL A 93 34.11 -0.62 -13.81
N GLY A 94 33.65 0.39 -13.05
CA GLY A 94 34.08 0.65 -11.66
C GLY A 94 33.69 -0.44 -10.65
N PRO A 95 32.41 -0.85 -10.58
CA PRO A 95 31.95 -2.00 -9.81
C PRO A 95 32.74 -3.29 -10.04
N VAL A 96 33.03 -3.63 -11.31
CA VAL A 96 33.76 -4.85 -11.68
C VAL A 96 35.15 -4.90 -11.04
N TRP A 97 35.92 -3.82 -11.11
CA TRP A 97 37.27 -3.79 -10.54
C TRP A 97 37.28 -3.88 -9.01
N GLY A 98 36.34 -3.21 -8.34
CA GLY A 98 36.21 -3.28 -6.88
C GLY A 98 35.87 -4.69 -6.41
N VAL A 99 34.95 -5.37 -7.09
CA VAL A 99 34.56 -6.75 -6.77
C VAL A 99 35.67 -7.74 -7.14
N ALA A 100 36.37 -7.54 -8.26
CA ALA A 100 37.53 -8.32 -8.63
C ALA A 100 38.68 -8.20 -7.60
N LEU A 101 38.89 -7.00 -7.03
CA LEU A 101 39.85 -6.79 -5.95
C LEU A 101 39.43 -7.54 -4.67
N ILE A 102 38.16 -7.44 -4.27
CA ILE A 102 37.63 -8.19 -3.11
C ILE A 102 37.81 -9.69 -3.30
N TRP A 103 37.53 -10.18 -4.51
CA TRP A 103 37.71 -11.58 -4.88
C TRP A 103 39.18 -12.00 -4.88
N ALA A 104 40.09 -11.16 -5.39
CA ALA A 104 41.52 -11.41 -5.34
C ALA A 104 42.04 -11.46 -3.89
N VAL A 105 41.57 -10.55 -3.02
CA VAL A 105 41.88 -10.55 -1.58
C VAL A 105 41.33 -11.80 -0.90
N GLN A 106 40.11 -12.22 -1.24
CA GLN A 106 39.52 -13.47 -0.74
C GLN A 106 40.39 -14.68 -1.12
N LEU A 107 40.77 -14.80 -2.41
CA LEU A 107 41.62 -15.88 -2.89
C LEU A 107 42.99 -15.86 -2.21
N PHE A 108 43.57 -14.68 -2.00
CA PHE A 108 44.83 -14.52 -1.29
C PHE A 108 44.71 -14.93 0.19
N ALA A 109 43.64 -14.53 0.88
CA ALA A 109 43.36 -14.95 2.24
C ALA A 109 43.17 -16.46 2.34
N MET A 110 42.41 -17.07 1.41
CA MET A 110 42.26 -18.51 1.32
C MET A 110 43.60 -19.19 1.07
N PHE A 111 44.45 -18.63 0.21
CA PHE A 111 45.80 -19.13 -0.05
C PHE A 111 46.65 -19.21 1.24
N LEU A 112 46.63 -18.15 2.06
CA LEU A 112 47.33 -18.12 3.35
C LEU A 112 46.76 -19.15 4.36
N LEU A 113 45.49 -19.51 4.22
CA LEU A 113 44.78 -20.49 5.05
C LEU A 113 44.83 -21.92 4.49
N LEU A 114 45.47 -22.14 3.33
CA LEU A 114 45.67 -23.48 2.77
C LEU A 114 46.40 -24.43 3.74
N PRO A 115 47.45 -24.00 4.48
CA PRO A 115 48.20 -24.89 5.36
C PRO A 115 47.54 -25.17 6.71
N ARG A 116 46.52 -24.39 7.11
CA ARG A 116 45.95 -24.45 8.46
C ARG A 116 44.87 -25.53 8.57
N ARG A 117 45.03 -26.41 9.57
CA ARG A 117 44.10 -27.48 9.92
C ARG A 117 43.35 -27.12 11.22
N ASP A 118 42.60 -26.02 11.19
CA ASP A 118 41.89 -25.54 12.38
C ASP A 118 40.55 -26.26 12.62
N TRP A 119 40.01 -26.98 11.62
CA TRP A 119 38.77 -27.77 11.76
C TRP A 119 38.85 -28.77 12.92
N ASP A 120 40.00 -29.33 13.24
CA ASP A 120 40.15 -30.31 14.32
C ASP A 120 40.29 -29.68 15.71
N ASN A 121 40.55 -28.38 15.81
CA ASN A 121 40.71 -27.65 17.06
C ASN A 121 39.36 -27.23 17.64
N GLU A 122 38.85 -28.02 18.58
CA GLU A 122 37.56 -27.77 19.25
C GLU A 122 37.47 -26.39 19.91
N TYR A 123 38.57 -25.89 20.47
CA TYR A 123 38.61 -24.58 21.11
C TYR A 123 38.49 -23.43 20.10
N ALA A 124 39.11 -23.56 18.92
CA ALA A 124 38.95 -22.60 17.84
C ALA A 124 37.49 -22.56 17.33
N MET A 125 36.86 -23.73 17.21
CA MET A 125 35.44 -23.83 16.82
C MET A 125 34.50 -23.20 17.85
N GLN A 126 34.73 -23.42 19.14
CA GLN A 126 33.95 -22.80 20.22
C GLN A 126 34.11 -21.27 20.21
N ARG A 127 35.33 -20.76 20.04
CA ARG A 127 35.58 -19.31 19.91
C ARG A 127 34.84 -18.72 18.72
N LEU A 128 34.91 -19.37 17.56
CA LEU A 128 34.22 -18.90 16.38
C LEU A 128 32.70 -18.91 16.57
N PHE A 129 32.14 -19.99 17.14
CA PHE A 129 30.72 -20.05 17.46
C PHE A 129 30.29 -18.92 18.41
N GLY A 130 31.10 -18.66 19.45
CA GLY A 130 30.90 -17.54 20.36
C GLY A 130 30.98 -16.17 19.65
N MET A 131 31.89 -16.00 18.70
CA MET A 131 31.98 -14.79 17.87
C MET A 131 30.75 -14.63 16.97
N THR A 132 30.29 -15.70 16.30
CA THR A 132 29.09 -15.69 15.47
C THR A 132 27.87 -15.29 16.29
N ILE A 133 27.69 -15.88 17.48
CA ILE A 133 26.63 -15.50 18.41
C ILE A 133 26.81 -14.05 18.88
N GLY A 134 28.04 -13.63 19.20
CA GLY A 134 28.33 -12.26 19.63
C GLY A 134 27.96 -11.21 18.57
N VAL A 135 28.32 -11.43 17.31
CA VAL A 135 27.92 -10.57 16.18
C VAL A 135 26.40 -10.57 16.04
N PHE A 136 25.75 -11.73 16.16
CA PHE A 136 24.31 -11.84 16.10
C PHE A 136 23.62 -11.00 17.20
N ILE A 137 24.10 -11.10 18.44
CA ILE A 137 23.59 -10.33 19.58
C ILE A 137 23.81 -8.82 19.36
N VAL A 138 24.98 -8.42 18.86
CA VAL A 138 25.24 -7.00 18.55
C VAL A 138 24.25 -6.48 17.52
N LEU A 139 24.03 -7.22 16.43
CA LEU A 139 23.05 -6.84 15.40
C LEU A 139 21.62 -6.82 15.94
N TYR A 140 21.24 -7.80 16.76
CA TYR A 140 19.95 -7.82 17.46
C TYR A 140 19.77 -6.55 18.31
N VAL A 141 20.77 -6.16 19.09
CA VAL A 141 20.70 -4.96 19.96
C VAL A 141 20.62 -3.69 19.12
N LEU A 142 21.46 -3.55 18.09
CA LEU A 142 21.47 -2.37 17.22
C LEU A 142 20.14 -2.20 16.48
N LEU A 143 19.59 -3.28 15.90
CA LEU A 143 18.31 -3.24 15.20
C LEU A 143 17.11 -3.12 16.15
N SER A 144 17.23 -3.57 17.40
CA SER A 144 16.20 -3.33 18.41
C SER A 144 16.21 -1.88 18.92
N TRP A 145 17.39 -1.25 18.95
CA TRP A 145 17.56 0.15 19.39
C TRP A 145 17.15 1.13 18.29
N ASP A 146 17.78 1.05 17.11
CA ASP A 146 17.53 1.94 15.97
C ASP A 146 17.22 1.12 14.70
N GLY A 147 16.05 0.48 14.71
CA GLY A 147 15.62 -0.44 13.66
C GLY A 147 15.44 0.17 12.28
N VAL A 148 15.33 1.50 12.17
CA VAL A 148 15.17 2.18 10.88
C VAL A 148 16.48 2.81 10.42
N GLY A 149 17.17 3.59 11.26
CA GLY A 149 18.36 4.34 10.86
C GLY A 149 19.53 3.41 10.56
N PHE A 150 19.85 2.52 11.50
CA PHE A 150 20.89 1.51 11.31
C PHE A 150 20.56 0.56 10.15
N ALA A 151 19.30 0.16 9.98
CA ALA A 151 18.92 -0.72 8.87
C ALA A 151 19.10 -0.05 7.51
N ARG A 152 18.66 1.21 7.35
CA ARG A 152 18.89 2.01 6.13
C ARG A 152 20.38 2.22 5.86
N PHE A 153 21.18 2.46 6.90
CA PHE A 153 22.64 2.58 6.77
C PHE A 153 23.28 1.31 6.23
N MET A 154 22.85 0.14 6.73
CA MET A 154 23.36 -1.16 6.26
C MET A 154 22.87 -1.47 4.84
N GLY A 155 21.60 -1.18 4.54
CA GLY A 155 20.94 -1.58 3.32
C GLY A 155 20.48 -3.04 3.31
N SER A 156 19.44 -3.30 2.52
CA SER A 156 18.70 -4.58 2.49
C SER A 156 19.58 -5.74 2.06
N LEU A 157 20.40 -5.53 1.02
CA LEU A 157 21.33 -6.51 0.50
C LEU A 157 22.43 -6.87 1.52
N SER A 158 22.97 -5.89 2.24
CA SER A 158 24.00 -6.15 3.27
C SER A 158 23.41 -6.94 4.43
N LEU A 159 22.23 -6.54 4.92
CA LEU A 159 21.54 -7.26 5.99
C LEU A 159 21.28 -8.72 5.61
N PHE A 160 20.80 -8.96 4.38
CA PHE A 160 20.62 -10.30 3.84
C PHE A 160 21.93 -11.09 3.78
N ALA A 161 23.00 -10.48 3.25
CA ALA A 161 24.31 -11.12 3.13
C ALA A 161 24.93 -11.49 4.49
N VAL A 162 24.86 -10.58 5.48
CA VAL A 162 25.33 -10.85 6.85
C VAL A 162 24.53 -11.99 7.46
N PHE A 163 23.20 -11.93 7.37
CA PHE A 163 22.33 -12.95 7.95
C PHE A 163 22.63 -14.33 7.37
N LEU A 164 22.71 -14.44 6.03
CA LEU A 164 23.04 -15.68 5.35
C LEU A 164 24.44 -16.15 5.72
N GLY A 165 25.44 -15.27 5.76
CA GLY A 165 26.81 -15.61 6.15
C GLY A 165 26.89 -16.18 7.56
N LEU A 166 26.25 -15.54 8.53
CA LEU A 166 26.19 -16.00 9.93
C LEU A 166 25.47 -17.34 10.05
N LEU A 167 24.32 -17.49 9.37
CA LEU A 167 23.55 -18.73 9.35
C LEU A 167 24.39 -19.90 8.81
N MET A 168 25.12 -19.69 7.73
CA MET A 168 25.93 -20.74 7.11
C MET A 168 27.14 -21.13 7.95
N VAL A 169 27.79 -20.16 8.61
CA VAL A 169 28.85 -20.46 9.59
C VAL A 169 28.29 -21.26 10.77
N ALA A 170 27.13 -20.86 11.30
CA ALA A 170 26.47 -21.57 12.39
C ALA A 170 26.09 -23.01 12.01
N LEU A 171 25.50 -23.22 10.83
CA LEU A 171 25.15 -24.56 10.32
C LEU A 171 26.39 -25.45 10.14
N SER A 172 27.49 -24.88 9.65
CA SER A 172 28.76 -25.60 9.48
C SER A 172 29.33 -26.08 10.81
N ILE A 173 29.26 -25.24 11.85
CA ILE A 173 29.69 -25.59 13.21
C ILE A 173 28.76 -26.64 13.82
N LEU A 174 27.44 -26.43 13.75
CA LEU A 174 26.43 -27.32 14.31
C LEU A 174 26.55 -28.74 13.75
N ARG A 175 26.88 -28.90 12.46
CA ARG A 175 27.08 -30.22 11.84
C ARG A 175 28.11 -31.08 12.58
N ARG A 176 29.19 -30.48 13.09
CA ARG A 176 30.21 -31.18 13.90
C ARG A 176 29.62 -31.66 15.22
N TRP A 177 28.80 -30.84 15.85
CA TRP A 177 28.10 -31.17 17.08
C TRP A 177 26.77 -31.85 16.81
N ARG A 178 26.80 -33.02 16.16
CA ARG A 178 25.61 -33.73 15.67
C ARG A 178 24.47 -33.82 16.68
N ARG A 179 24.77 -34.07 17.97
CA ARG A 179 23.76 -34.07 19.04
C ARG A 179 23.11 -32.69 19.22
N THR A 180 23.92 -31.65 19.34
CA THR A 180 23.46 -30.25 19.40
C THR A 180 22.70 -29.84 18.15
N ALA A 181 23.14 -30.26 16.96
CA ALA A 181 22.41 -30.00 15.72
C ALA A 181 21.00 -30.57 15.74
N TRP A 182 20.82 -31.81 16.20
CA TRP A 182 19.49 -32.40 16.34
C TRP A 182 18.64 -31.68 17.38
N VAL A 183 19.23 -31.25 18.50
CA VAL A 183 18.53 -30.45 19.51
C VAL A 183 18.11 -29.10 18.96
N VAL A 184 18.98 -28.39 18.26
CA VAL A 184 18.66 -27.10 17.62
C VAL A 184 17.62 -27.29 16.52
N ALA A 185 17.75 -28.31 15.67
CA ALA A 185 16.77 -28.61 14.63
C ALA A 185 15.41 -28.95 15.24
N ALA A 186 15.36 -29.77 16.29
CA ALA A 186 14.14 -30.06 17.03
C ALA A 186 13.55 -28.79 17.65
N ALA A 187 14.37 -27.91 18.26
CA ALA A 187 13.92 -26.63 18.81
C ALA A 187 13.37 -25.70 17.73
N VAL A 188 13.99 -25.63 16.55
CA VAL A 188 13.50 -24.87 15.39
C VAL A 188 12.15 -25.43 14.94
N VAL A 189 12.01 -26.75 14.78
CA VAL A 189 10.75 -27.37 14.39
C VAL A 189 9.67 -27.13 15.44
N VAL A 190 9.97 -27.32 16.73
CA VAL A 190 9.06 -27.04 17.84
C VAL A 190 8.65 -25.56 17.84
N SER A 191 9.60 -24.65 17.62
CA SER A 191 9.33 -23.21 17.49
C SER A 191 8.43 -22.91 16.29
N MET A 192 8.66 -23.52 15.13
CA MET A 192 7.82 -23.29 13.95
C MET A 192 6.41 -23.87 14.09
N VAL A 193 6.26 -24.99 14.80
CA VAL A 193 4.96 -25.69 14.95
C VAL A 193 4.14 -25.16 16.12
N PHE A 194 4.78 -24.85 17.25
CA PHE A 194 4.08 -24.52 18.50
C PHE A 194 4.18 -23.05 18.90
N PHE A 195 5.06 -22.26 18.29
CA PHE A 195 5.20 -20.85 18.59
C PHE A 195 4.83 -19.99 17.38
N GLU A 196 3.63 -19.45 17.41
CA GLU A 196 3.19 -18.44 16.45
C GLU A 196 3.36 -17.04 17.03
N PHE A 197 3.88 -16.13 16.21
CA PHE A 197 3.90 -14.72 16.54
C PHE A 197 2.70 -14.05 15.92
N GLN A 198 1.88 -13.48 16.80
CA GLN A 198 0.77 -12.65 16.41
C GLN A 198 1.30 -11.21 16.37
N HIS A 199 1.15 -10.56 15.22
CA HIS A 199 1.38 -9.12 15.11
C HIS A 199 0.05 -8.45 15.40
N GLU A 200 -0.10 -7.90 16.60
CA GLU A 200 -1.34 -7.27 17.02
C GLU A 200 -1.46 -5.84 16.46
N ALA A 201 -2.67 -5.48 16.05
CA ALA A 201 -3.01 -4.10 15.76
C ALA A 201 -2.89 -3.23 17.02
N VAL A 202 -2.47 -1.99 16.82
CA VAL A 202 -2.47 -0.99 17.88
C VAL A 202 -3.84 -0.33 17.92
N TYR A 203 -4.29 0.03 19.12
CA TYR A 203 -5.58 0.66 19.35
C TYR A 203 -5.43 2.06 19.90
N ARG A 204 -6.41 2.92 19.62
CA ARG A 204 -6.51 4.26 20.15
C ARG A 204 -7.89 4.47 20.75
N ASN A 205 -7.91 5.18 21.87
CA ASN A 205 -9.17 5.58 22.49
C ASN A 205 -9.76 6.70 21.64
N ARG A 206 -10.97 6.46 21.15
CA ARG A 206 -11.84 7.50 20.61
C ARG A 206 -12.72 7.95 21.75
N VAL A 207 -12.85 9.26 21.98
CA VAL A 207 -13.63 9.80 23.11
C VAL A 207 -15.08 10.02 22.70
N PRO A 208 -16.04 9.15 23.05
CA PRO A 208 -17.41 9.29 22.60
C PRO A 208 -18.17 10.20 23.56
N VAL A 209 -19.08 10.97 23.00
CA VAL A 209 -20.34 11.33 23.65
C VAL A 209 -21.36 10.45 22.93
N ASN A 210 -22.02 9.51 23.63
CA ASN A 210 -23.09 8.57 23.20
C ASN A 210 -23.03 7.93 21.79
N ALA A 211 -23.25 6.61 21.72
CA ALA A 211 -23.38 5.86 20.46
C ALA A 211 -24.47 6.42 19.53
N ASP A 212 -25.50 7.08 20.09
CA ASP A 212 -26.56 7.78 19.34
C ASP A 212 -26.04 8.93 18.46
N ASN A 213 -24.85 9.45 18.74
CA ASN A 213 -24.28 10.59 17.99
C ASN A 213 -23.56 10.18 16.70
N TYR A 214 -23.22 8.91 16.53
CA TYR A 214 -22.58 8.39 15.32
C TYR A 214 -23.57 7.97 14.23
N ALA A 215 -24.84 7.76 14.60
CA ALA A 215 -25.83 7.09 13.76
C ALA A 215 -26.85 8.05 13.12
N SER A 216 -26.63 9.36 13.21
CA SER A 216 -27.75 10.30 13.12
C SER A 216 -27.87 11.02 11.77
N ALA A 217 -26.76 11.34 11.10
CA ALA A 217 -26.75 12.00 9.80
C ALA A 217 -25.88 11.25 8.78
N ASP A 218 -26.35 11.22 7.53
CA ASP A 218 -25.64 10.62 6.40
C ASP A 218 -24.30 11.37 6.17
N PRO A 219 -23.13 10.70 6.32
CA PRO A 219 -21.83 11.34 6.16
C PRO A 219 -21.56 11.86 4.75
N PHE A 220 -22.12 11.21 3.73
CA PHE A 220 -22.02 11.69 2.36
C PHE A 220 -22.85 12.95 2.16
N ALA A 221 -24.06 12.99 2.71
CA ALA A 221 -24.90 14.18 2.69
C ALA A 221 -24.22 15.35 3.41
N LEU A 222 -23.69 15.11 4.62
CA LEU A 222 -22.92 16.09 5.38
C LEU A 222 -21.72 16.63 4.61
N TRP A 223 -21.02 15.80 3.85
CA TRP A 223 -19.89 16.22 3.04
C TRP A 223 -20.33 17.03 1.81
N LEU A 224 -21.37 16.57 1.10
CA LEU A 224 -21.85 17.17 -0.14
C LEU A 224 -22.46 18.55 0.08
N PHE A 225 -23.22 18.74 1.16
CA PHE A 225 -23.87 20.02 1.46
C PHE A 225 -22.92 21.03 2.14
N ASP A 226 -21.71 20.62 2.52
CA ASP A 226 -20.64 21.49 3.04
C ASP A 226 -19.78 22.12 1.92
N ARG A 227 -20.05 21.81 0.66
CA ARG A 227 -19.19 22.23 -0.46
C ARG A 227 -19.34 23.73 -0.74
N ALA A 228 -18.24 24.47 -0.60
CA ALA A 228 -18.26 25.94 -0.69
C ALA A 228 -18.49 26.46 -2.11
N ASP A 229 -18.19 25.64 -3.11
CA ASP A 229 -18.32 25.94 -4.54
C ASP A 229 -19.61 25.43 -5.18
N ALA A 230 -20.52 24.79 -4.42
CA ALA A 230 -21.79 24.26 -4.92
C ALA A 230 -22.64 25.31 -5.69
N ASP A 231 -22.59 26.56 -5.24
CA ASP A 231 -23.27 27.69 -5.90
C ASP A 231 -22.82 27.95 -7.34
N TYR A 232 -21.57 27.63 -7.65
CA TYR A 232 -21.07 27.72 -9.02
C TYR A 232 -21.78 26.70 -9.91
N TYR A 233 -21.86 25.44 -9.49
CA TYR A 233 -22.53 24.38 -10.25
C TYR A 233 -24.03 24.64 -10.40
N ARG A 234 -24.68 25.12 -9.34
CA ARG A 234 -26.09 25.54 -9.35
C ARG A 234 -26.38 26.63 -10.37
N ARG A 235 -25.62 27.74 -10.36
CA ARG A 235 -25.83 28.87 -11.28
C ARG A 235 -25.64 28.48 -12.75
N ASN A 236 -24.79 27.49 -13.01
CA ASN A 236 -24.51 27.00 -14.34
C ASN A 236 -25.36 25.79 -14.77
N ARG A 237 -26.33 25.36 -13.93
CA ARG A 237 -27.18 24.19 -14.18
C ARG A 237 -26.37 22.93 -14.47
N MET A 238 -25.33 22.70 -13.68
CA MET A 238 -24.47 21.52 -13.78
C MET A 238 -24.61 20.68 -12.52
N PRO A 239 -24.52 19.34 -12.61
CA PRO A 239 -24.43 18.51 -11.42
C PRO A 239 -23.08 18.76 -10.71
N TYR A 240 -23.07 18.61 -9.39
CA TYR A 240 -21.84 18.68 -8.60
C TYR A 240 -20.97 17.43 -8.81
N PRO A 241 -19.69 17.53 -9.18
CA PRO A 241 -18.84 16.36 -9.37
C PRO A 241 -18.39 15.80 -8.01
N VAL A 242 -18.63 14.51 -7.80
CA VAL A 242 -18.24 13.77 -6.59
C VAL A 242 -17.22 12.72 -6.98
N ILE A 243 -15.98 12.85 -6.52
CA ILE A 243 -14.89 11.95 -6.90
C ILE A 243 -14.77 10.81 -5.89
N LEU A 244 -14.81 9.59 -6.40
CA LEU A 244 -14.36 8.39 -5.72
C LEU A 244 -13.08 7.91 -6.42
N ALA A 245 -11.99 7.72 -5.70
CA ALA A 245 -10.77 7.16 -6.28
C ALA A 245 -10.45 5.78 -5.71
N ALA A 246 -10.03 4.87 -6.56
CA ALA A 246 -9.51 3.56 -6.17
C ALA A 246 -8.04 3.43 -6.54
N SER A 247 -7.21 3.02 -5.58
CA SER A 247 -5.78 2.82 -5.76
C SER A 247 -5.40 1.35 -5.68
N GLU A 248 -4.87 0.84 -6.80
CA GLU A 248 -4.40 -0.52 -6.94
C GLU A 248 -3.28 -0.86 -5.94
N GLY A 249 -3.22 -2.13 -5.54
CA GLY A 249 -2.12 -2.67 -4.76
C GLY A 249 -0.88 -3.10 -5.56
N GLY A 250 0.30 -2.92 -4.96
CA GLY A 250 1.56 -3.24 -5.65
C GLY A 250 2.85 -3.01 -4.87
N GLY A 251 2.78 -2.84 -3.54
CA GLY A 251 3.94 -2.45 -2.73
C GLY A 251 4.35 -0.99 -2.97
N GLY A 252 5.65 -0.69 -2.94
CA GLY A 252 6.16 0.69 -2.95
C GLY A 252 5.85 1.47 -4.23
N TYR A 253 5.77 0.84 -5.40
CA TYR A 253 5.41 1.58 -6.62
C TYR A 253 3.96 2.07 -6.56
N ALA A 254 3.03 1.25 -6.05
CA ALA A 254 1.63 1.62 -5.90
C ALA A 254 1.44 2.74 -4.86
N MET A 255 2.22 2.69 -3.77
CA MET A 255 2.30 3.79 -2.81
C MET A 255 2.78 5.08 -3.48
N ALA A 256 3.86 5.01 -4.26
CA ALA A 256 4.40 6.17 -4.96
C ALA A 256 3.43 6.71 -6.02
N HIS A 257 2.77 5.83 -6.77
CA HIS A 257 1.81 6.19 -7.82
C HIS A 257 0.58 6.90 -7.24
N SER A 258 -0.10 6.29 -6.26
CA SER A 258 -1.27 6.90 -5.63
C SER A 258 -0.96 8.23 -4.97
N TYR A 259 0.13 8.32 -4.21
CA TYR A 259 0.56 9.59 -3.62
C TYR A 259 0.88 10.64 -4.70
N ALA A 260 1.73 10.31 -5.68
CA ALA A 260 2.17 11.25 -6.70
C ALA A 260 1.01 11.75 -7.55
N PHE A 261 0.09 10.87 -7.95
CA PHE A 261 -1.08 11.29 -8.72
C PHE A 261 -1.99 12.22 -7.91
N LEU A 262 -2.38 11.84 -6.70
CA LEU A 262 -3.33 12.62 -5.89
C LEU A 262 -2.76 14.00 -5.53
N SER A 263 -1.49 14.06 -5.11
CA SER A 263 -0.83 15.32 -4.77
C SER A 263 -0.65 16.21 -6.00
N LYS A 264 -0.11 15.69 -7.11
CA LYS A 264 0.08 16.48 -8.33
C LYS A 264 -1.24 16.92 -8.97
N MET A 265 -2.28 16.08 -8.89
CA MET A 265 -3.60 16.47 -9.38
C MET A 265 -4.19 17.61 -8.56
N THR A 266 -4.00 17.59 -7.23
CA THR A 266 -4.43 18.68 -6.34
C THR A 266 -3.66 19.97 -6.59
N GLU A 267 -2.35 19.89 -6.82
CA GLU A 267 -1.53 21.07 -7.16
C GLU A 267 -1.93 21.67 -8.51
N ARG A 268 -2.13 20.80 -9.50
CA ARG A 268 -2.50 21.24 -10.85
C ARG A 268 -3.93 21.78 -10.87
N CYS A 269 -4.86 21.15 -10.17
CA CYS A 269 -6.26 21.56 -10.10
C CYS A 269 -6.66 21.72 -8.63
N PRO A 270 -6.56 22.93 -8.05
CA PRO A 270 -6.82 23.16 -6.62
C PRO A 270 -8.22 22.72 -6.14
N ASN A 271 -9.22 22.71 -7.01
CA ASN A 271 -10.56 22.24 -6.66
C ASN A 271 -10.67 20.71 -6.57
N PHE A 272 -9.72 19.94 -7.12
CA PHE A 272 -9.81 18.48 -7.15
C PHE A 272 -10.01 17.87 -5.75
N ALA A 273 -9.23 18.33 -4.76
CA ALA A 273 -9.26 17.77 -3.41
C ALA A 273 -10.59 17.97 -2.68
N GLN A 274 -11.30 19.08 -2.89
CA GLN A 274 -12.61 19.31 -2.26
C GLN A 274 -13.73 18.46 -2.86
N HIS A 275 -13.58 17.98 -4.10
CA HIS A 275 -14.52 17.06 -4.74
C HIS A 275 -14.24 15.60 -4.41
N LEU A 276 -13.11 15.30 -3.76
CA LEU A 276 -12.73 13.95 -3.38
C LEU A 276 -13.46 13.53 -2.10
N PHE A 277 -14.46 12.66 -2.25
CA PHE A 277 -15.22 12.13 -1.12
C PHE A 277 -14.50 10.96 -0.46
N ALA A 278 -14.09 9.96 -1.25
CA ALA A 278 -13.49 8.73 -0.74
C ALA A 278 -12.32 8.23 -1.57
N LEU A 279 -11.33 7.68 -0.86
CA LEU A 279 -10.11 7.04 -1.34
C LEU A 279 -10.13 5.57 -0.93
N VAL A 280 -10.49 4.70 -1.86
CA VAL A 280 -10.42 3.25 -1.68
C VAL A 280 -9.00 2.78 -1.98
N GLY A 281 -8.35 2.12 -1.03
CA GLY A 281 -6.97 1.65 -1.19
C GLY A 281 -6.82 0.16 -0.94
N VAL A 282 -5.97 -0.46 -1.77
CA VAL A 282 -5.50 -1.84 -1.61
C VAL A 282 -3.98 -1.82 -1.47
N SER A 283 -3.42 -2.59 -0.52
CA SER A 283 -1.96 -2.78 -0.41
C SER A 283 -1.17 -1.47 -0.33
N GLY A 284 -0.08 -1.36 -1.10
CA GLY A 284 0.69 -0.13 -1.24
C GLY A 284 -0.15 1.09 -1.65
N GLY A 285 -1.23 0.92 -2.44
CA GLY A 285 -2.15 2.00 -2.79
C GLY A 285 -2.85 2.61 -1.57
N GLN A 286 -3.21 1.80 -0.58
CA GLN A 286 -3.73 2.29 0.70
C GLN A 286 -2.69 3.13 1.46
N VAL A 287 -1.41 2.74 1.40
CA VAL A 287 -0.33 3.52 2.02
C VAL A 287 -0.21 4.88 1.35
N GLY A 288 -0.19 4.95 0.01
CA GLY A 288 -0.12 6.22 -0.70
C GLY A 288 -1.34 7.11 -0.47
N ASN A 289 -2.55 6.55 -0.43
CA ASN A 289 -3.77 7.29 -0.05
C ASN A 289 -3.66 7.89 1.36
N THR A 290 -3.17 7.10 2.32
CA THR A 290 -3.01 7.54 3.72
C THR A 290 -2.01 8.69 3.82
N LEU A 291 -0.88 8.57 3.11
CA LEU A 291 0.15 9.61 3.07
C LEU A 291 -0.36 10.89 2.40
N TYR A 292 -1.09 10.77 1.29
CA TYR A 292 -1.70 11.92 0.62
C TYR A 292 -2.66 12.64 1.57
N GLN A 293 -3.56 11.91 2.23
CA GLN A 293 -4.49 12.52 3.19
C GLN A 293 -3.73 13.24 4.32
N ALA A 294 -2.71 12.60 4.90
CA ALA A 294 -1.92 13.18 5.98
C ALA A 294 -1.27 14.51 5.58
N ASN A 295 -0.85 14.63 4.31
CA ASN A 295 -0.20 15.81 3.76
C ASN A 295 -1.17 16.79 3.07
N LEU A 296 -2.45 16.44 2.95
CA LEU A 296 -3.45 17.30 2.35
C LEU A 296 -3.77 18.47 3.30
N ALA A 297 -3.61 19.69 2.80
CA ALA A 297 -4.05 20.90 3.48
C ALA A 297 -5.59 21.02 3.41
N PRO A 298 -6.28 21.38 4.51
CA PRO A 298 -7.71 21.65 4.46
C PRO A 298 -7.95 22.94 3.64
N THR A 299 -8.50 22.80 2.44
CA THR A 299 -8.89 23.92 1.58
C THR A 299 -10.20 23.61 0.87
N ASN A 300 -11.23 24.43 1.10
CA ASN A 300 -12.54 24.37 0.45
C ASN A 300 -12.82 25.76 -0.17
N PRO A 301 -12.22 26.07 -1.34
CA PRO A 301 -12.42 27.37 -1.97
C PRO A 301 -13.90 27.61 -2.29
N ALA A 302 -14.42 28.78 -1.90
CA ALA A 302 -15.80 29.19 -2.20
C ALA A 302 -16.07 29.43 -3.71
N GLN A 303 -15.02 29.42 -4.54
CA GLN A 303 -15.12 29.59 -5.98
C GLN A 303 -14.17 28.63 -6.69
N VAL A 304 -14.62 28.08 -7.81
CA VAL A 304 -13.84 27.19 -8.67
C VAL A 304 -12.64 27.96 -9.23
N SER A 305 -11.43 27.52 -8.85
CA SER A 305 -10.15 28.03 -9.37
C SER A 305 -9.82 27.43 -10.74
N GLN A 306 -8.98 28.09 -11.54
CA GLN A 306 -8.50 27.48 -12.79
C GLN A 306 -7.45 26.40 -12.49
N CYS A 307 -7.41 25.35 -13.31
CA CYS A 307 -6.29 24.43 -13.29
C CYS A 307 -5.04 25.11 -13.88
N GLY A 308 -3.88 24.88 -13.27
CA GLY A 308 -2.59 25.29 -13.79
C GLY A 308 -2.05 24.34 -14.87
N ASP A 309 -0.95 24.77 -15.49
CA ASP A 309 -0.29 24.01 -16.55
C ASP A 309 0.51 22.82 -16.01
N ASP A 310 1.17 22.99 -14.86
CA ASP A 310 2.07 22.00 -14.27
C ASP A 310 1.89 21.87 -12.75
N ALA A 311 2.16 20.67 -12.22
CA ALA A 311 2.37 20.44 -10.79
C ALA A 311 3.85 20.69 -10.47
N VAL A 312 4.12 21.51 -9.45
CA VAL A 312 5.46 22.06 -9.18
C VAL A 312 6.27 21.13 -8.27
N SER A 313 5.61 20.32 -7.44
CA SER A 313 6.31 19.53 -6.44
C SER A 313 7.00 18.27 -7.01
N ASP A 314 8.20 18.03 -6.48
CA ASP A 314 8.87 16.75 -6.57
C ASP A 314 8.74 16.03 -5.23
N HIS A 315 7.97 14.94 -5.22
CA HIS A 315 7.78 14.09 -4.05
C HIS A 315 8.78 12.93 -4.00
N ALA A 316 9.74 12.87 -4.93
CA ALA A 316 10.65 11.75 -5.06
C ALA A 316 11.53 11.57 -3.83
N GLU A 317 11.99 12.64 -3.18
CA GLU A 317 12.83 12.53 -1.99
C GLU A 317 12.12 11.78 -0.85
N TYR A 318 10.84 12.11 -0.62
CA TYR A 318 10.06 11.47 0.43
C TYR A 318 9.77 10.00 0.10
N LEU A 319 9.24 9.76 -1.09
CA LEU A 319 8.77 8.44 -1.54
C LEU A 319 9.90 7.46 -1.90
N ALA A 320 11.11 7.96 -2.19
CA ALA A 320 12.27 7.12 -2.52
C ALA A 320 13.04 6.61 -1.29
N THR A 321 12.47 6.80 -0.10
CA THR A 321 13.06 6.33 1.14
C THR A 321 13.10 4.81 1.21
N ASP A 322 14.20 4.24 1.70
CA ASP A 322 14.33 2.80 1.88
C ASP A 322 13.50 2.31 3.10
N HIS A 323 12.36 1.67 2.79
CA HIS A 323 11.51 1.02 3.78
C HIS A 323 11.68 -0.51 3.82
N LEU A 324 12.45 -1.09 2.89
CA LEU A 324 12.70 -2.54 2.85
C LEU A 324 13.76 -2.97 3.86
N SER A 325 14.81 -2.17 4.04
CA SER A 325 15.88 -2.53 4.99
C SER A 325 15.38 -2.66 6.43
N PRO A 326 14.56 -1.74 6.97
CA PRO A 326 13.98 -1.89 8.32
C PRO A 326 13.14 -3.16 8.46
N LEU A 327 12.34 -3.51 7.45
CA LEU A 327 11.55 -4.74 7.41
C LEU A 327 12.44 -6.01 7.48
N LEU A 328 13.44 -6.10 6.60
CA LEU A 328 14.34 -7.25 6.55
C LEU A 328 15.23 -7.36 7.79
N GLY A 329 15.73 -6.22 8.28
CA GLY A 329 16.52 -6.15 9.50
C GLY A 329 15.76 -6.72 10.69
N HIS A 330 14.52 -6.29 10.90
CA HIS A 330 13.67 -6.83 11.96
C HIS A 330 13.33 -8.30 11.74
N LEU A 331 12.97 -8.73 10.53
CA LEU A 331 12.67 -10.13 10.24
C LEU A 331 13.85 -11.05 10.59
N MET A 332 15.04 -10.73 10.06
CA MET A 332 16.23 -11.58 10.13
C MET A 332 16.90 -11.57 11.50
N PHE A 333 17.02 -10.39 12.12
CA PHE A 333 17.83 -10.21 13.31
C PHE A 333 17.03 -9.97 14.58
N VAL A 334 15.72 -9.73 14.52
CA VAL A 334 14.88 -9.50 15.71
C VAL A 334 13.84 -10.59 15.87
N GLU A 335 13.01 -10.84 14.85
CA GLU A 335 11.88 -11.77 14.94
C GLU A 335 12.31 -13.23 14.89
N ILE A 336 13.03 -13.67 13.84
CA ILE A 336 13.50 -15.07 13.74
C ILE A 336 14.22 -15.52 15.03
N PRO A 337 15.16 -14.76 15.61
CA PRO A 337 15.87 -15.14 16.83
C PRO A 337 14.96 -15.23 18.04
N ARG A 338 14.05 -14.27 18.23
CA ARG A 338 13.07 -14.34 19.32
C ARG A 338 12.18 -15.56 19.17
N LYS A 339 11.84 -15.94 17.93
CA LYS A 339 11.06 -17.15 17.63
C LYS A 339 11.81 -18.38 18.09
N LEU A 340 13.06 -18.51 17.66
CA LEU A 340 13.92 -19.64 17.95
C LEU A 340 14.29 -19.75 19.45
N LEU A 341 14.32 -18.63 20.16
CA LEU A 341 14.65 -18.56 21.59
C LEU A 341 13.41 -18.54 22.50
N PHE A 342 12.20 -18.68 21.94
CA PHE A 342 10.94 -18.68 22.69
C PHE A 342 10.73 -17.41 23.55
N LEU A 343 11.23 -16.26 23.09
CA LEU A 343 11.21 -15.00 23.84
C LEU A 343 9.92 -14.18 23.66
N GLY A 344 8.90 -14.76 23.03
CA GLY A 344 7.65 -14.09 22.68
C GLY A 344 7.79 -13.05 21.57
N ALA A 345 6.66 -12.45 21.17
CA ALA A 345 6.63 -11.41 20.15
C ALA A 345 7.55 -10.23 20.54
N ALA A 346 8.14 -9.58 19.55
CA ALA A 346 8.88 -8.35 19.79
C ALA A 346 7.91 -7.23 20.16
N ALA A 347 8.23 -6.42 21.17
CA ALA A 347 7.46 -5.21 21.48
C ALA A 347 7.36 -4.27 20.27
N LYS A 348 8.38 -4.29 19.39
CA LYS A 348 8.37 -3.69 18.05
C LYS A 348 8.55 -4.77 16.98
N GLY A 349 7.45 -5.29 16.45
CA GLY A 349 7.47 -6.17 15.28
C GLY A 349 7.89 -5.44 13.99
N ARG A 350 8.18 -6.18 12.93
CA ARG A 350 8.60 -5.66 11.62
C ARG A 350 7.56 -4.71 10.98
N THR A 351 6.27 -4.91 11.25
CA THR A 351 5.19 -3.97 10.87
C THR A 351 5.35 -2.61 11.52
N ARG A 352 5.69 -2.57 12.81
CA ARG A 352 5.95 -1.32 13.53
C ARG A 352 7.23 -0.64 13.02
N ALA A 353 8.24 -1.42 12.64
CA ALA A 353 9.45 -0.89 12.02
C ALA A 353 9.17 -0.26 10.64
N LEU A 354 8.26 -0.85 9.86
CA LEU A 354 7.79 -0.26 8.60
C LEU A 354 7.02 1.05 8.86
N LEU A 355 6.10 1.08 9.82
CA LEU A 355 5.38 2.32 10.17
C LEU A 355 6.34 3.41 10.65
N GLU A 356 7.30 3.06 11.51
CA GLU A 356 8.34 3.99 11.98
C GLU A 356 9.19 4.49 10.80
N SER A 357 9.46 3.62 9.82
CA SER A 357 10.17 3.99 8.59
C SER A 357 9.37 4.99 7.75
N LEU A 358 8.06 4.77 7.55
CA LEU A 358 7.16 5.69 6.84
C LEU A 358 7.03 7.05 7.55
N ASN A 359 7.09 7.04 8.88
CA ASN A 359 6.95 8.25 9.71
C ASN A 359 8.28 9.01 9.92
N ARG A 360 9.43 8.45 9.54
CA ARG A 360 10.71 9.18 9.51
C ARG A 360 10.79 10.00 8.22
N THR A 361 10.01 11.08 8.17
CA THR A 361 9.86 12.00 7.04
C THR A 361 10.85 13.19 7.12
N THR A 362 10.99 13.92 6.02
CA THR A 362 11.68 15.22 6.01
C THR A 362 10.78 16.32 6.59
N ALA A 363 11.33 17.50 6.88
CA ALA A 363 10.62 18.57 7.61
C ALA A 363 9.32 19.04 6.95
N ASP A 364 9.19 18.87 5.63
CA ASP A 364 8.06 19.37 4.85
C ASP A 364 6.91 18.36 4.70
N TYR A 365 7.07 17.13 5.20
CA TYR A 365 6.08 16.06 5.05
C TYR A 365 5.62 15.49 6.40
N ALA A 366 4.32 15.25 6.50
CA ALA A 366 3.70 14.53 7.60
C ALA A 366 3.73 13.02 7.36
N GLY A 367 4.11 12.26 8.40
CA GLY A 367 3.94 10.81 8.44
C GLY A 367 2.48 10.40 8.67
N VAL A 368 2.23 9.09 8.76
CA VAL A 368 0.92 8.54 9.11
C VAL A 368 0.52 8.99 10.52
N PRO A 369 -0.62 9.68 10.68
CA PRO A 369 -1.10 10.17 11.98
C PRO A 369 -1.30 9.04 13.00
N ASP A 370 -0.92 9.29 14.25
CA ASP A 370 -1.10 8.34 15.36
C ASP A 370 -2.47 8.52 16.04
N VAL A 371 -3.55 8.30 15.29
CA VAL A 371 -4.95 8.53 15.69
C VAL A 371 -5.80 7.27 15.50
N ALA A 372 -7.00 7.24 16.10
CA ALA A 372 -7.98 6.19 15.83
C ALA A 372 -8.37 6.23 14.34
N TYR A 373 -8.72 5.07 13.76
CA TYR A 373 -8.97 4.98 12.34
C TYR A 373 -9.96 6.04 11.88
N SER A 374 -11.16 6.11 12.45
CA SER A 374 -12.21 7.04 12.00
C SER A 374 -11.87 8.53 12.16
N ASP A 375 -10.89 8.90 13.00
CA ASP A 375 -10.49 10.31 13.23
C ASP A 375 -9.77 10.93 12.01
N HIS A 376 -9.41 10.11 11.03
CA HIS A 376 -8.90 10.57 9.75
C HIS A 376 -9.95 11.31 8.90
N PHE A 377 -11.25 11.15 9.21
CA PHE A 377 -12.39 11.75 8.50
C PHE A 377 -13.25 12.59 9.45
N TRP A 378 -13.38 12.14 10.69
CA TRP A 378 -14.13 12.82 11.74
C TRP A 378 -13.20 13.57 12.69
N GLU A 379 -13.52 14.83 13.00
CA GLU A 379 -12.86 15.62 14.03
C GLU A 379 -13.84 15.91 15.16
N ARG A 380 -13.36 15.93 16.41
CA ARG A 380 -14.17 16.32 17.56
C ARG A 380 -14.13 17.84 17.73
N SER A 381 -15.29 18.48 17.67
CA SER A 381 -15.47 19.88 18.06
C SER A 381 -15.40 20.03 19.59
N PRO A 382 -14.50 20.87 20.13
CA PRO A 382 -14.44 21.17 21.57
C PRO A 382 -15.71 21.84 22.11
N GLU A 383 -16.46 22.53 21.24
CA GLU A 383 -17.65 23.31 21.56
C GLU A 383 -18.95 22.54 21.27
N GLY A 384 -18.86 21.37 20.62
CA GLY A 384 -20.01 20.59 20.18
C GLY A 384 -20.76 19.98 21.36
N GLY A 385 -22.03 20.37 21.52
CA GLY A 385 -22.97 19.85 22.52
C GLY A 385 -23.35 18.38 22.25
N ALA A 386 -24.60 18.12 21.88
CA ALA A 386 -25.05 16.75 21.58
C ALA A 386 -24.32 16.15 20.35
N PHE A 387 -23.90 16.97 19.38
CA PHE A 387 -23.18 16.54 18.17
C PHE A 387 -21.73 17.00 18.22
N ALA A 388 -20.89 16.27 18.96
CA ALA A 388 -19.49 16.67 19.18
C ALA A 388 -18.55 16.36 18.01
N TYR A 389 -19.00 15.66 16.98
CA TYR A 389 -18.16 15.26 15.83
C TYR A 389 -18.59 15.99 14.56
N GLN A 390 -17.60 16.44 13.78
CA GLN A 390 -17.77 17.12 12.50
C GLN A 390 -16.80 16.53 11.47
N LEU A 391 -17.01 16.81 10.19
CA LEU A 391 -16.07 16.44 9.14
C LEU A 391 -14.79 17.27 9.25
N ASN A 392 -13.63 16.65 9.05
CA ASN A 392 -12.34 17.34 9.12
C ASN A 392 -11.91 18.01 7.79
N GLY A 393 -12.78 18.00 6.77
CA GLY A 393 -12.54 18.57 5.46
C GLY A 393 -11.63 17.75 4.53
N LYS A 394 -11.18 16.56 4.94
CA LYS A 394 -10.33 15.65 4.15
C LYS A 394 -11.14 14.48 3.58
N PRO A 395 -10.68 13.83 2.48
CA PRO A 395 -11.37 12.67 1.94
C PRO A 395 -11.34 11.48 2.91
N ALA A 396 -12.39 10.68 2.90
CA ALA A 396 -12.46 9.43 3.63
C ALA A 396 -11.47 8.41 3.05
N LEU A 397 -10.71 7.74 3.91
CA LEU A 397 -9.91 6.58 3.58
C LEU A 397 -10.77 5.33 3.77
N VAL A 398 -10.81 4.47 2.76
CA VAL A 398 -11.49 3.17 2.81
C VAL A 398 -10.46 2.09 2.50
N SER A 399 -10.12 1.30 3.50
CA SER A 399 -9.01 0.35 3.42
C SER A 399 -9.52 -1.07 3.18
N VAL A 400 -9.10 -1.67 2.06
CA VAL A 400 -9.50 -3.02 1.69
C VAL A 400 -8.46 -4.03 2.18
N THR A 401 -8.93 -5.05 2.88
CA THR A 401 -8.13 -6.15 3.41
C THR A 401 -8.82 -7.50 3.10
N ALA A 402 -8.13 -8.60 3.35
CA ALA A 402 -8.69 -9.94 3.26
C ALA A 402 -8.63 -10.64 4.61
N ASN A 403 -9.74 -11.28 5.00
CA ASN A 403 -9.81 -12.12 6.19
C ASN A 403 -9.16 -13.48 5.89
N VAL A 404 -8.11 -13.82 6.65
CA VAL A 404 -7.35 -15.07 6.46
C VAL A 404 -8.20 -16.31 6.78
N GLN A 405 -9.14 -16.19 7.72
CA GLN A 405 -9.98 -17.29 8.18
C GLN A 405 -11.11 -17.61 7.20
N THR A 406 -11.79 -16.59 6.66
CA THR A 406 -12.96 -16.78 5.78
C THR A 406 -12.62 -16.68 4.29
N GLY A 407 -11.51 -16.01 3.95
CA GLY A 407 -11.17 -15.65 2.57
C GLY A 407 -12.02 -14.50 2.01
N ASN A 408 -12.92 -13.93 2.82
CA ASN A 408 -13.77 -12.81 2.42
C ASN A 408 -12.99 -11.49 2.41
N ARG A 409 -13.53 -10.53 1.66
CA ARG A 409 -13.10 -9.13 1.74
C ARG A 409 -13.51 -8.57 3.10
N PHE A 410 -12.59 -7.88 3.75
CA PHE A 410 -12.82 -7.12 4.97
C PHE A 410 -12.50 -5.65 4.73
N VAL A 411 -13.46 -4.76 4.92
CA VAL A 411 -13.33 -3.33 4.60
C VAL A 411 -13.39 -2.48 5.86
N PHE A 412 -12.39 -1.62 6.02
CA PHE A 412 -12.45 -0.52 6.98
C PHE A 412 -12.97 0.73 6.30
N SER A 413 -13.95 1.39 6.91
CA SER A 413 -14.51 2.66 6.45
C SER A 413 -14.95 3.53 7.63
N PRO A 414 -14.88 4.87 7.52
CA PRO A 414 -15.35 5.78 8.56
C PRO A 414 -16.87 6.03 8.50
N PHE A 415 -17.56 5.41 7.55
CA PHE A 415 -19.01 5.46 7.35
C PHE A 415 -19.53 4.08 6.92
N ALA A 416 -20.80 3.82 7.19
CA ALA A 416 -21.49 2.61 6.72
C ALA A 416 -21.97 2.78 5.28
N PHE A 417 -21.97 1.69 4.51
CA PHE A 417 -22.49 1.62 3.15
C PHE A 417 -22.95 0.20 2.85
N GLU A 418 -23.82 0.03 1.85
CA GLU A 418 -24.30 -1.30 1.46
C GLU A 418 -23.17 -2.13 0.82
N THR A 419 -22.79 -3.23 1.46
CA THR A 419 -21.71 -4.11 1.00
C THR A 419 -21.95 -5.55 1.40
N LEU A 420 -21.39 -6.48 0.61
CA LEU A 420 -21.33 -7.90 0.94
C LEU A 420 -20.03 -8.27 1.67
N ALA A 421 -19.13 -7.32 1.88
CA ALA A 421 -17.91 -7.53 2.64
C ALA A 421 -18.18 -7.56 4.14
N GLU A 422 -17.29 -8.24 4.86
CA GLU A 422 -17.18 -8.04 6.30
C GLU A 422 -16.70 -6.60 6.55
N THR A 423 -17.30 -5.88 7.49
CA THR A 423 -16.97 -4.47 7.72
C THR A 423 -16.41 -4.23 9.11
N SER A 424 -15.58 -3.18 9.23
CA SER A 424 -15.15 -2.68 10.53
C SER A 424 -16.33 -2.24 11.41
N TRP A 425 -17.44 -1.80 10.80
CA TRP A 425 -18.62 -1.35 11.54
C TRP A 425 -19.28 -2.50 12.30
N GLU A 426 -19.51 -3.62 11.61
CA GLU A 426 -20.06 -4.83 12.21
C GLU A 426 -19.06 -5.47 13.18
N PHE A 427 -17.79 -5.60 12.76
CA PHE A 427 -16.79 -6.27 13.58
C PHE A 427 -16.49 -5.53 14.88
N PHE A 428 -16.40 -4.19 14.86
CA PHE A 428 -16.12 -3.36 16.04
C PHE A 428 -17.39 -2.89 16.77
N GLN A 429 -18.57 -3.39 16.40
CA GLN A 429 -19.82 -3.03 17.04
C GLN A 429 -19.81 -3.39 18.54
N GLY A 430 -20.02 -2.39 19.39
CA GLY A 430 -20.01 -2.57 20.84
C GLY A 430 -18.63 -2.70 21.48
N SER A 431 -17.55 -2.32 20.79
CA SER A 431 -16.23 -2.17 21.42
C SER A 431 -16.24 -1.03 22.44
N GLY A 432 -15.69 -1.27 23.64
CA GLY A 432 -15.47 -0.20 24.62
C GLY A 432 -15.10 -0.65 26.03
N ASP A 433 -14.57 0.26 26.83
CA ASP A 433 -14.24 -0.01 28.23
C ASP A 433 -15.51 -0.09 29.09
N MET A 434 -15.99 -1.32 29.30
CA MET A 434 -17.16 -1.56 30.14
C MET A 434 -16.86 -1.47 31.64
N GLN A 435 -15.59 -1.45 32.06
CA GLN A 435 -15.26 -1.45 33.50
C GLN A 435 -15.55 -0.11 34.16
N THR A 436 -15.53 0.98 33.39
CA THR A 436 -15.71 2.34 33.89
C THR A 436 -17.12 2.89 33.68
N GLY A 437 -17.99 2.18 32.95
CA GLY A 437 -19.32 2.65 32.56
C GLY A 437 -19.31 3.81 31.55
N THR A 438 -18.13 4.33 31.21
CA THR A 438 -17.90 5.24 30.10
C THR A 438 -17.63 4.43 28.84
N HIS A 439 -18.56 4.46 27.89
CA HIS A 439 -18.32 3.95 26.54
C HIS A 439 -17.18 4.75 25.91
N THR A 440 -15.93 4.33 26.06
CA THR A 440 -14.83 4.81 25.19
C THR A 440 -14.68 3.83 24.06
N LEU A 441 -15.08 4.22 22.85
CA LEU A 441 -14.90 3.41 21.65
C LEU A 441 -13.41 3.21 21.44
N VAL A 442 -12.98 1.95 21.44
CA VAL A 442 -11.59 1.61 21.15
C VAL A 442 -11.57 1.15 19.71
N GLU A 443 -10.91 1.93 18.86
CA GLU A 443 -10.73 1.65 17.44
C GLU A 443 -9.26 1.32 17.16
N PRO A 444 -8.98 0.51 16.13
CA PRO A 444 -7.60 0.35 15.68
C PRO A 444 -7.02 1.69 15.22
N ASP A 445 -5.71 1.88 15.36
CA ASP A 445 -5.05 3.07 14.85
C ASP A 445 -4.98 3.05 13.32
N LEU A 446 -4.96 4.25 12.74
CA LEU A 446 -4.86 4.43 11.28
C LEU A 446 -3.65 3.69 10.69
N GLY A 447 -2.50 3.70 11.39
CA GLY A 447 -1.29 3.01 10.96
C GLY A 447 -1.47 1.49 10.86
N SER A 448 -2.10 0.84 11.84
CA SER A 448 -2.36 -0.61 11.77
C SER A 448 -3.32 -0.97 10.65
N VAL A 449 -4.37 -0.18 10.42
CA VAL A 449 -5.32 -0.44 9.32
C VAL A 449 -4.64 -0.28 7.95
N THR A 450 -3.88 0.81 7.77
CA THR A 450 -3.11 1.06 6.54
C THR A 450 -2.11 -0.07 6.27
N LEU A 451 -1.43 -0.57 7.30
CA LEU A 451 -0.48 -1.68 7.14
C LEU A 451 -1.15 -3.04 6.98
N ALA A 452 -2.34 -3.27 7.54
CA ALA A 452 -3.11 -4.50 7.33
C ALA A 452 -3.50 -4.64 5.85
N SER A 453 -3.93 -3.54 5.21
CA SER A 453 -4.17 -3.52 3.77
C SER A 453 -2.91 -3.85 2.98
N ALA A 454 -1.72 -3.55 3.51
CA ALA A 454 -0.41 -3.79 2.90
C ALA A 454 0.35 -5.03 3.44
N SER A 455 -0.35 -5.93 4.14
CA SER A 455 0.24 -7.13 4.75
C SER A 455 0.33 -8.30 3.76
N PHE A 456 1.45 -8.40 3.04
CA PHE A 456 1.80 -9.56 2.21
C PHE A 456 2.65 -10.55 3.05
N PRO A 457 2.07 -11.64 3.62
CA PRO A 457 2.60 -12.39 4.77
C PRO A 457 4.09 -12.77 4.73
N TRP A 458 4.60 -13.03 3.53
CA TRP A 458 6.01 -13.37 3.28
C TRP A 458 6.97 -12.23 3.61
N VAL A 459 6.56 -10.98 3.36
CA VAL A 459 7.38 -9.76 3.54
C VAL A 459 6.87 -8.96 4.74
N THR A 460 5.59 -8.62 4.72
CA THR A 460 4.87 -7.90 5.79
C THR A 460 3.87 -8.87 6.45
N PRO A 461 3.94 -9.10 7.77
CA PRO A 461 3.12 -10.12 8.43
C PRO A 461 1.64 -9.73 8.40
N SER A 462 0.76 -10.73 8.47
CA SER A 462 -0.65 -10.52 8.78
C SER A 462 -0.81 -9.78 10.10
N LEU A 463 -1.82 -8.92 10.20
CA LEU A 463 -2.15 -8.20 11.43
C LEU A 463 -3.39 -8.82 12.08
N ARG A 464 -3.29 -9.09 13.37
CA ARG A 464 -4.41 -9.58 14.19
C ARG A 464 -5.12 -8.40 14.83
N PHE A 465 -6.40 -8.28 14.56
CA PHE A 465 -7.29 -7.35 15.23
C PHE A 465 -8.10 -8.13 16.26
N THR A 466 -8.06 -7.68 17.51
CA THR A 466 -8.80 -8.27 18.63
C THR A 466 -9.78 -7.25 19.19
N MET A 467 -10.99 -7.70 19.48
CA MET A 467 -11.97 -6.92 20.21
C MET A 467 -12.40 -7.70 21.44
N ARG A 468 -12.47 -7.01 22.58
CA ARG A 468 -13.09 -7.52 23.80
C ARG A 468 -14.34 -6.71 24.06
N ARG A 469 -15.47 -7.40 24.13
CA ARG A 469 -16.77 -6.81 24.50
C ARG A 469 -17.48 -7.67 25.54
N GLY A 470 -18.50 -7.10 26.16
CA GLY A 470 -19.38 -7.85 27.04
C GLY A 470 -20.23 -8.77 26.21
N PHE A 471 -20.49 -9.96 26.75
CA PHE A 471 -21.45 -10.86 26.13
C PHE A 471 -22.79 -10.14 26.01
N ASN A 472 -23.27 -10.04 24.79
CA ASN A 472 -24.59 -9.56 24.48
C ASN A 472 -25.36 -10.70 23.84
N GLN A 473 -26.34 -11.24 24.56
CA GLN A 473 -27.16 -12.35 24.10
C GLN A 473 -27.81 -12.12 22.72
N PHE A 474 -28.07 -10.87 22.31
CA PHE A 474 -28.63 -10.57 20.99
C PHE A 474 -27.62 -10.67 19.85
N PHE A 475 -26.34 -10.45 20.14
CA PHE A 475 -25.27 -10.51 19.13
C PHE A 475 -24.45 -11.80 19.22
N ASP A 476 -24.45 -12.48 20.37
CA ASP A 476 -23.57 -13.62 20.68
C ASP A 476 -24.31 -14.96 20.82
N ALA A 477 -25.63 -14.96 21.04
CA ALA A 477 -26.39 -16.21 21.07
C ALA A 477 -26.68 -16.71 19.65
N ASP A 478 -26.78 -18.03 19.49
CA ASP A 478 -27.35 -18.63 18.28
C ASP A 478 -28.76 -18.04 18.08
N PRO A 479 -29.17 -17.61 16.86
CA PRO A 479 -30.49 -17.05 16.62
C PRO A 479 -31.65 -17.91 17.14
N ASP A 480 -31.45 -19.21 17.29
CA ASP A 480 -32.44 -20.15 17.86
C ASP A 480 -32.54 -20.12 19.41
N ASP A 481 -31.58 -19.49 20.11
CA ASP A 481 -31.45 -19.45 21.58
C ASP A 481 -31.77 -18.07 22.21
N LEU A 482 -32.38 -17.15 21.46
CA LEU A 482 -32.71 -15.80 21.95
C LEU A 482 -33.85 -15.83 23.01
N PRO A 483 -33.63 -15.36 24.26
CA PRO A 483 -34.68 -15.28 25.27
C PRO A 483 -35.63 -14.12 25.02
N VAL A 484 -36.89 -14.28 25.45
CA VAL A 484 -38.01 -13.34 25.19
C VAL A 484 -37.85 -11.99 25.92
N ASP A 485 -37.02 -11.90 26.97
CA ASP A 485 -36.84 -10.69 27.78
C ASP A 485 -35.38 -10.18 27.73
N GLY A 486 -35.20 -9.02 27.09
CA GLY A 486 -33.93 -8.53 26.54
C GLY A 486 -33.07 -7.61 27.38
N THR A 487 -32.81 -7.88 28.67
CA THR A 487 -32.19 -6.84 29.53
C THR A 487 -30.98 -7.21 30.38
N ASP A 488 -30.51 -8.46 30.42
CA ASP A 488 -29.33 -8.81 31.25
C ASP A 488 -28.04 -9.03 30.42
N LEU A 489 -27.18 -8.00 30.39
CA LEU A 489 -25.81 -8.04 29.86
C LEU A 489 -24.81 -8.60 30.90
N THR A 490 -25.03 -9.80 31.42
CA THR A 490 -24.24 -10.36 32.54
C THR A 490 -23.28 -11.50 32.14
N GLY A 491 -23.07 -11.77 30.85
CA GLY A 491 -22.20 -12.86 30.41
C GLY A 491 -20.70 -12.52 30.44
N ALA A 492 -19.85 -13.54 30.40
CA ALA A 492 -18.39 -13.40 30.38
C ALA A 492 -17.93 -12.59 29.17
N ALA A 493 -16.88 -11.76 29.31
CA ALA A 493 -16.34 -11.00 28.18
C ALA A 493 -16.00 -11.93 27.00
N VAL A 494 -16.51 -11.60 25.81
CA VAL A 494 -16.24 -12.34 24.57
C VAL A 494 -15.08 -11.66 23.88
N GLU A 495 -14.07 -12.46 23.50
CA GLU A 495 -12.93 -12.01 22.70
C GLU A 495 -13.11 -12.50 21.27
N HIS A 496 -13.33 -11.57 20.34
CA HIS A 496 -13.33 -11.84 18.90
C HIS A 496 -12.01 -11.41 18.30
N ALA A 497 -11.47 -12.20 17.38
CA ALA A 497 -10.25 -11.84 16.68
C ALA A 497 -10.33 -12.20 15.20
N VAL A 498 -9.80 -11.32 14.36
CA VAL A 498 -9.67 -11.52 12.92
C VAL A 498 -8.21 -11.30 12.52
N ASN A 499 -7.70 -12.13 11.59
CA ASN A 499 -6.37 -11.95 11.02
C ASN A 499 -6.55 -11.39 9.61
N LEU A 500 -5.98 -10.22 9.38
CA LEU A 500 -6.12 -9.50 8.11
C LEU A 500 -4.80 -9.48 7.35
N VAL A 501 -4.92 -9.64 6.04
CA VAL A 501 -3.83 -9.58 5.06
C VAL A 501 -4.19 -8.64 3.92
N ASP A 502 -3.23 -8.47 3.01
CA ASP A 502 -3.32 -7.62 1.83
C ASP A 502 -4.64 -7.84 1.07
N GLY A 503 -5.39 -6.76 0.84
CA GLY A 503 -6.68 -6.80 0.13
C GLY A 503 -6.58 -7.39 -1.27
N GLY A 504 -5.40 -7.32 -1.89
CA GLY A 504 -5.09 -7.91 -3.18
C GLY A 504 -5.19 -9.45 -3.22
N TYR A 505 -5.24 -10.13 -2.07
CA TYR A 505 -5.62 -11.55 -2.04
C TYR A 505 -7.07 -11.78 -2.47
N PHE A 506 -7.94 -10.81 -2.21
CA PHE A 506 -9.31 -10.81 -2.68
C PHE A 506 -9.39 -10.19 -4.08
N GLU A 507 -9.03 -8.91 -4.20
CA GLU A 507 -9.14 -8.09 -5.41
C GLU A 507 -8.12 -6.93 -5.34
N ASN A 508 -7.42 -6.62 -6.43
CA ASN A 508 -6.26 -5.72 -6.38
C ASN A 508 -6.56 -4.22 -6.60
N SER A 509 -7.64 -3.87 -7.28
CA SER A 509 -7.87 -2.51 -7.78
C SER A 509 -8.61 -1.61 -6.79
N GLY A 510 -9.40 -2.19 -5.87
CA GLY A 510 -10.36 -1.48 -5.03
C GLY A 510 -11.65 -1.09 -5.76
N ALA A 511 -11.79 -1.40 -7.06
CA ALA A 511 -12.94 -0.99 -7.87
C ALA A 511 -14.26 -1.63 -7.40
N GLU A 512 -14.22 -2.83 -6.83
CA GLU A 512 -15.43 -3.50 -6.35
C GLU A 512 -16.02 -2.75 -5.13
N THR A 513 -15.20 -2.45 -4.13
CA THR A 513 -15.59 -1.64 -2.97
C THR A 513 -16.01 -0.22 -3.41
N LEU A 514 -15.30 0.39 -4.36
CA LEU A 514 -15.68 1.68 -4.92
C LEU A 514 -17.07 1.61 -5.59
N SER A 515 -17.36 0.54 -6.33
CA SER A 515 -18.66 0.33 -6.98
C SER A 515 -19.80 0.22 -5.98
N GLU A 516 -19.57 -0.42 -4.84
CA GLU A 516 -20.54 -0.53 -3.74
C GLU A 516 -20.79 0.81 -3.05
N ILE A 517 -19.73 1.58 -2.76
CA ILE A 517 -19.88 2.95 -2.24
C ILE A 517 -20.69 3.80 -3.23
N MET A 518 -20.34 3.72 -4.52
CA MET A 518 -21.05 4.42 -5.59
C MET A 518 -22.54 4.04 -5.64
N ALA A 519 -22.86 2.75 -5.54
CA ALA A 519 -24.24 2.28 -5.51
C ALA A 519 -24.98 2.79 -4.27
N SER A 520 -24.33 2.73 -3.10
CA SER A 520 -24.90 3.18 -1.82
C SER A 520 -25.24 4.67 -1.84
N ILE A 521 -24.35 5.53 -2.37
CA ILE A 521 -24.60 6.99 -2.41
C ILE A 521 -25.57 7.40 -3.51
N SER A 522 -25.74 6.57 -4.55
CA SER A 522 -26.61 6.84 -5.70
C SER A 522 -28.01 6.23 -5.58
N HIS A 523 -28.32 5.58 -4.45
CA HIS A 523 -29.57 4.85 -4.26
C HIS A 523 -30.80 5.78 -4.20
N GLU A 524 -31.96 5.30 -4.71
CA GLU A 524 -33.18 6.09 -4.88
C GLU A 524 -33.85 6.53 -3.57
N THR A 525 -33.53 5.90 -2.43
CA THR A 525 -34.13 6.23 -1.12
C THR A 525 -33.69 7.59 -0.55
N GLY A 526 -32.91 8.35 -1.31
CA GLY A 526 -32.56 9.74 -1.01
C GLY A 526 -31.46 9.83 0.05
N THR A 527 -30.30 10.31 -0.37
CA THR A 527 -29.31 10.88 0.55
C THR A 527 -29.85 12.25 0.95
N TYR A 528 -30.30 12.44 2.20
CA TYR A 528 -30.87 13.72 2.64
C TYR A 528 -30.34 14.19 4.00
N LEU A 529 -30.36 15.51 4.21
CA LEU A 529 -30.21 16.13 5.52
C LEU A 529 -31.53 16.76 5.93
N GLN A 530 -31.99 16.47 7.14
CA GLN A 530 -33.23 17.03 7.68
C GLN A 530 -32.94 18.18 8.66
N ARG A 531 -33.77 19.21 8.61
CA ARG A 531 -33.75 20.31 9.57
C ARG A 531 -34.60 19.91 10.78
N ASP A 532 -34.01 19.90 11.97
CA ASP A 532 -34.70 19.53 13.21
C ASP A 532 -34.62 20.65 14.27
N ARG A 533 -35.62 20.68 15.15
CA ARG A 533 -35.71 21.62 16.26
C ARG A 533 -35.07 20.98 17.49
N ILE A 534 -33.77 21.18 17.68
CA ILE A 534 -33.10 20.74 18.90
C ILE A 534 -33.73 21.49 20.09
N ASN A 535 -34.14 20.74 21.14
CA ASN A 535 -34.90 21.21 22.31
C ASN A 535 -34.19 22.26 23.21
N GLN A 536 -33.18 22.98 22.72
CA GLN A 536 -32.42 23.98 23.46
C GLN A 536 -32.70 25.44 23.05
N GLY A 537 -33.77 25.71 22.30
CA GLY A 537 -34.37 27.05 22.23
C GLY A 537 -33.65 28.10 21.37
N VAL A 538 -32.74 27.70 20.47
CA VAL A 538 -31.99 28.65 19.61
C VAL A 538 -32.13 28.31 18.12
N GLY A 539 -33.35 28.29 17.57
CA GLY A 539 -33.55 28.17 16.11
C GLY A 539 -33.65 26.73 15.57
N LEU A 540 -33.83 26.62 14.25
CA LEU A 540 -33.85 25.36 13.51
C LEU A 540 -32.43 25.05 13.03
N HIS A 541 -31.94 23.82 13.27
CA HIS A 541 -30.58 23.39 12.90
C HIS A 541 -30.63 22.18 11.96
N TRP A 542 -29.62 21.99 11.13
CA TRP A 542 -29.47 20.75 10.35
C TRP A 542 -29.01 19.62 11.27
N TYR A 543 -29.72 18.51 11.27
CA TYR A 543 -29.42 17.37 12.14
C TYR A 543 -28.02 16.80 11.81
N GLY A 544 -27.17 16.63 12.84
CA GLY A 544 -25.80 16.14 12.69
C GLY A 544 -24.78 17.15 12.13
N ALA A 545 -25.19 18.41 11.92
CA ALA A 545 -24.32 19.49 11.48
C ALA A 545 -24.11 20.51 12.62
N ASN A 546 -22.86 20.97 12.81
CA ASN A 546 -22.59 22.10 13.71
C ASN A 546 -23.09 23.41 13.06
N ASP A 547 -23.42 24.43 13.85
CA ASP A 547 -23.90 25.74 13.35
C ASP A 547 -22.90 26.46 12.43
N ASP A 548 -21.64 26.03 12.48
CA ASP A 548 -20.53 26.49 11.66
C ASP A 548 -20.47 25.85 10.26
N TYR A 549 -21.53 25.17 9.79
CA TYR A 549 -21.73 24.88 8.35
C TYR A 549 -21.87 26.21 7.57
N ALA A 550 -20.75 26.91 7.45
CA ALA A 550 -20.61 28.30 7.07
C ALA A 550 -20.67 28.52 5.55
N HIS A 551 -20.91 27.47 4.78
CA HIS A 551 -20.94 27.49 3.32
C HIS A 551 -22.38 27.64 2.80
N ARG A 552 -22.72 28.91 2.56
CA ARG A 552 -24.05 29.53 2.42
C ARG A 552 -24.86 29.15 1.17
N ALA A 553 -24.50 28.12 0.41
CA ALA A 553 -25.25 27.77 -0.80
C ALA A 553 -26.70 27.37 -0.50
N PHE A 554 -26.92 26.70 0.64
CA PHE A 554 -28.23 26.16 1.04
C PHE A 554 -28.72 26.59 2.42
N ALA A 555 -27.85 27.09 3.31
CA ALA A 555 -28.25 27.54 4.65
C ALA A 555 -29.27 28.70 4.64
N SER A 556 -29.35 29.47 3.54
CA SER A 556 -30.27 30.60 3.38
C SER A 556 -31.47 30.33 2.45
N VAL A 557 -31.72 29.07 2.04
CA VAL A 557 -32.93 28.80 1.24
C VAL A 557 -34.13 28.77 2.19
N ASP A 558 -34.87 29.88 2.21
CA ASP A 558 -36.13 29.99 2.92
C ASP A 558 -37.11 28.93 2.38
N GLY A 559 -37.65 28.10 3.28
CA GLY A 559 -38.68 27.09 2.95
C GLY A 559 -38.19 25.65 2.73
N CYS A 560 -36.90 25.34 2.95
CA CYS A 560 -36.41 23.96 2.95
C CYS A 560 -36.43 23.34 4.35
N ASP A 561 -37.17 22.24 4.52
CA ASP A 561 -37.17 21.41 5.73
C ASP A 561 -36.25 20.17 5.60
N SER A 562 -35.91 19.79 4.36
CA SER A 562 -34.91 18.77 4.01
C SER A 562 -34.05 19.23 2.83
N LEU A 563 -32.78 18.85 2.80
CA LEU A 563 -31.91 18.93 1.61
C LEU A 563 -31.74 17.54 1.03
N GLU A 564 -31.93 17.39 -0.28
CA GLU A 564 -31.90 16.11 -0.97
C GLU A 564 -30.76 16.09 -1.99
N ALA A 565 -29.98 15.02 -1.99
CA ALA A 565 -28.95 14.78 -2.99
C ALA A 565 -29.51 13.82 -4.04
N ARG A 566 -29.43 14.23 -5.32
CA ARG A 566 -29.92 13.42 -6.45
C ARG A 566 -28.76 13.03 -7.35
N ALA A 567 -28.49 11.73 -7.45
CA ALA A 567 -27.53 11.23 -8.41
C ALA A 567 -28.03 11.46 -9.84
N VAL A 568 -27.16 11.95 -10.72
CA VAL A 568 -27.41 11.99 -12.16
C VAL A 568 -26.50 10.99 -12.89
N PRO A 569 -27.02 10.26 -13.88
CA PRO A 569 -26.26 9.21 -14.55
C PRO A 569 -25.20 9.76 -15.53
N PHE A 570 -25.41 10.97 -16.07
CA PHE A 570 -24.54 11.56 -17.09
C PHE A 570 -24.37 13.08 -16.88
N MET A 571 -23.24 13.62 -17.33
CA MET A 571 -22.91 15.05 -17.26
C MET A 571 -23.41 15.89 -18.46
N GLN A 572 -24.16 15.29 -19.41
CA GLN A 572 -24.45 15.91 -20.72
C GLN A 572 -25.50 17.02 -20.69
N ASP A 573 -26.48 16.95 -19.79
CA ASP A 573 -27.61 17.87 -19.82
C ASP A 573 -27.52 18.93 -18.72
N GLY A 574 -28.06 20.12 -19.04
CA GLY A 574 -28.32 21.10 -18.00
C GLY A 574 -29.30 20.51 -16.99
N VAL A 575 -28.86 20.30 -15.75
CA VAL A 575 -29.71 19.73 -14.70
C VAL A 575 -30.47 20.85 -13.99
N GLU A 576 -31.78 20.70 -13.85
CA GLU A 576 -32.57 21.59 -13.01
C GLU A 576 -32.27 21.28 -11.54
N TRP A 577 -31.86 22.31 -10.80
CA TRP A 577 -31.69 22.25 -9.36
C TRP A 577 -33.02 22.62 -8.71
N GLY A 578 -33.61 21.69 -7.94
CA GLY A 578 -34.68 22.04 -7.02
C GLY A 578 -34.22 23.04 -5.95
N PRO A 579 -35.16 23.74 -5.27
CA PRO A 579 -34.81 24.72 -4.24
C PRO A 579 -33.99 24.10 -3.09
N CYS A 580 -34.27 22.84 -2.77
CA CYS A 580 -33.64 22.09 -1.69
C CYS A 580 -32.87 20.85 -2.20
N GLU A 581 -32.51 20.84 -3.48
CA GLU A 581 -31.91 19.68 -4.12
C GLU A 581 -30.51 20.01 -4.65
N MET A 582 -29.58 19.08 -4.47
CA MET A 582 -28.24 19.13 -5.04
C MET A 582 -28.04 17.92 -5.97
N PRO A 583 -28.24 18.09 -7.29
CA PRO A 583 -27.89 17.06 -8.24
C PRO A 583 -26.37 16.88 -8.28
N PHE A 584 -25.91 15.63 -8.25
CA PHE A 584 -24.49 15.29 -8.27
C PHE A 584 -24.17 14.18 -9.27
N PHE A 585 -22.97 14.24 -9.84
CA PHE A 585 -22.45 13.27 -10.78
C PHE A 585 -21.23 12.61 -10.16
N VAL A 586 -21.24 11.29 -10.04
CA VAL A 586 -20.10 10.58 -9.47
C VAL A 586 -19.02 10.44 -10.55
N VAL A 587 -17.78 10.78 -10.21
CA VAL A 587 -16.59 10.58 -11.02
C VAL A 587 -15.74 9.49 -10.37
N THR A 588 -15.42 8.43 -11.09
CA THR A 588 -14.52 7.37 -10.61
C THR A 588 -13.13 7.58 -11.17
N VAL A 589 -12.11 7.57 -10.32
CA VAL A 589 -10.70 7.67 -10.71
C VAL A 589 -9.97 6.39 -10.32
N LEU A 590 -9.47 5.64 -11.29
CA LEU A 590 -8.71 4.41 -11.06
C LEU A 590 -7.22 4.70 -11.18
N ILE A 591 -6.48 4.53 -10.09
CA ILE A 591 -5.03 4.70 -10.04
C ILE A 591 -4.41 3.31 -10.06
N ARG A 592 -3.88 2.90 -11.22
CA ARG A 592 -3.57 1.50 -11.47
C ARG A 592 -2.42 1.27 -12.46
N ASN A 593 -1.87 0.07 -12.45
CA ASN A 593 -0.90 -0.38 -13.42
C ASN A 593 -1.58 -0.74 -14.74
N THR A 594 -0.83 -0.67 -15.85
CA THR A 594 -1.31 -1.14 -17.15
C THR A 594 -1.64 -2.64 -17.08
N PRO A 595 -2.74 -3.09 -17.70
CA PRO A 595 -3.08 -4.50 -17.73
C PRO A 595 -1.93 -5.33 -18.30
N GLN A 596 -1.40 -6.26 -17.50
CA GLN A 596 -0.37 -7.16 -18.00
C GLN A 596 -1.02 -8.24 -18.85
N ARG A 597 -0.55 -8.39 -20.10
CA ARG A 597 -1.02 -9.50 -20.95
C ARG A 597 -0.64 -10.83 -20.28
N PRO A 598 -1.57 -11.78 -20.15
CA PRO A 598 -1.25 -13.11 -19.63
C PRO A 598 -0.12 -13.72 -20.45
N GLN A 599 0.98 -14.10 -19.80
CA GLN A 599 2.06 -14.82 -20.49
C GLN A 599 1.59 -16.25 -20.78
N SER A 600 1.14 -16.50 -22.01
CA SER A 600 0.82 -17.85 -22.47
C SER A 600 2.09 -18.68 -22.66
N GLY A 601 2.11 -19.91 -22.16
CA GLY A 601 3.17 -20.88 -22.47
C GLY A 601 4.39 -20.86 -21.53
N ALA A 602 4.28 -20.28 -20.34
CA ALA A 602 5.33 -20.42 -19.33
C ALA A 602 5.50 -21.90 -18.91
N PRO A 603 6.73 -22.42 -18.76
CA PRO A 603 6.96 -23.79 -18.32
C PRO A 603 6.47 -23.98 -16.87
N GLN A 604 5.78 -25.10 -16.61
CA GLN A 604 5.29 -25.45 -15.28
C GLN A 604 6.44 -25.53 -14.27
N SER A 605 6.26 -24.90 -13.10
CA SER A 605 7.24 -24.90 -12.02
C SER A 605 6.55 -25.11 -10.67
N PHE A 606 6.80 -26.26 -10.04
CA PHE A 606 6.24 -26.58 -8.72
C PHE A 606 6.47 -25.48 -7.65
N LEU A 607 7.61 -24.77 -7.73
CA LEU A 607 7.96 -23.72 -6.76
C LEU A 607 7.45 -22.33 -7.15
N ARG A 608 7.34 -22.02 -8.45
CA ARG A 608 6.94 -20.68 -8.91
C ARG A 608 5.44 -20.59 -9.16
N ASP A 609 4.82 -21.66 -9.64
CA ASP A 609 3.42 -21.68 -10.04
C ASP A 609 2.46 -21.18 -8.95
N PRO A 610 2.57 -21.60 -7.67
CA PRO A 610 1.64 -21.11 -6.64
C PRO A 610 1.73 -19.59 -6.44
N VAL A 611 2.94 -19.03 -6.51
CA VAL A 611 3.16 -17.58 -6.36
C VAL A 611 2.72 -16.84 -7.61
N THR A 612 3.03 -17.35 -8.80
CA THR A 612 2.62 -16.70 -10.06
C THR A 612 1.11 -16.79 -10.24
N THR A 613 0.47 -17.91 -9.92
CA THR A 613 -0.98 -18.05 -9.93
C THR A 613 -1.63 -17.11 -8.93
N LEU A 614 -1.09 -16.98 -7.71
CA LEU A 614 -1.60 -16.02 -6.73
C LEU A 614 -1.53 -14.58 -7.25
N LEU A 615 -0.39 -14.16 -7.79
CA LEU A 615 -0.20 -12.81 -8.34
C LEU A 615 -1.08 -12.56 -9.58
N GLN A 616 -1.22 -13.55 -10.47
CA GLN A 616 -2.08 -13.45 -11.64
C GLN A 616 -3.56 -13.42 -11.26
N ALA A 617 -4.00 -14.23 -10.30
CA ALA A 617 -5.38 -14.21 -9.81
C ALA A 617 -5.73 -12.86 -9.18
N ARG A 618 -4.80 -12.29 -8.39
CA ARG A 618 -4.89 -10.94 -7.83
C ARG A 618 -5.14 -9.90 -8.93
N SER A 619 -4.29 -9.85 -9.96
CA SER A 619 -4.46 -8.90 -11.07
C SER A 619 -5.73 -9.17 -11.89
N ALA A 620 -6.05 -10.43 -12.19
CA ALA A 620 -7.21 -10.80 -13.00
C ALA A 620 -8.54 -10.45 -12.34
N ARG A 621 -8.66 -10.65 -11.01
CA ARG A 621 -9.82 -10.19 -10.25
C ARG A 621 -9.90 -8.66 -10.23
N GLY A 622 -8.75 -7.99 -10.19
CA GLY A 622 -8.60 -6.57 -10.44
C GLY A 622 -9.30 -6.09 -11.70
N GLU A 623 -8.93 -6.68 -12.83
CA GLU A 623 -9.54 -6.34 -14.13
C GLU A 623 -11.03 -6.64 -14.17
N LEU A 624 -11.46 -7.77 -13.58
CA LEU A 624 -12.86 -8.15 -13.54
C LEU A 624 -13.70 -7.14 -12.74
N ALA A 625 -13.20 -6.67 -11.60
CA ALA A 625 -13.88 -5.66 -10.79
C ALA A 625 -14.02 -4.33 -11.54
N ILE A 626 -12.99 -3.92 -12.28
CA ILE A 626 -13.02 -2.72 -13.12
C ILE A 626 -14.02 -2.88 -14.27
N ALA A 627 -13.99 -4.01 -14.98
CA ALA A 627 -14.95 -4.30 -16.05
C ALA A 627 -16.40 -4.31 -15.53
N THR A 628 -16.61 -4.82 -14.31
CA THR A 628 -17.94 -4.81 -13.65
C THR A 628 -18.36 -3.39 -13.29
N LEU A 629 -17.44 -2.55 -12.81
CA LEU A 629 -17.69 -1.14 -12.55
C LEU A 629 -18.05 -0.38 -13.84
N GLU A 630 -17.35 -0.65 -14.94
CA GLU A 630 -17.65 -0.11 -16.28
C GLU A 630 -19.05 -0.53 -16.74
N GLU A 631 -19.39 -1.81 -16.60
CA GLU A 631 -20.71 -2.32 -17.00
C GLU A 631 -21.85 -1.70 -16.17
N ARG A 632 -21.67 -1.57 -14.85
CA ARG A 632 -22.64 -0.91 -13.96
C ARG A 632 -22.87 0.56 -14.32
N ARG A 633 -21.82 1.26 -14.75
CA ARG A 633 -21.89 2.66 -15.16
C ARG A 633 -22.70 2.87 -16.43
N CYS A 634 -22.62 1.93 -17.36
CA CYS A 634 -23.19 2.10 -18.69
C CYS A 634 -24.53 1.37 -18.88
N GLY A 635 -24.96 0.60 -17.87
CA GLY A 635 -26.15 -0.24 -17.94
C GLY A 635 -25.82 -1.63 -18.51
N PHE A 636 -26.29 -2.68 -17.82
CA PHE A 636 -26.10 -4.06 -18.25
C PHE A 636 -26.71 -4.29 -19.64
N GLY A 637 -25.90 -4.74 -20.60
CA GLY A 637 -26.34 -5.12 -21.95
C GLY A 637 -26.05 -4.10 -23.07
N GLU A 638 -25.60 -2.88 -22.75
CA GLU A 638 -25.03 -1.95 -23.72
C GLU A 638 -23.50 -1.94 -23.54
N SER A 639 -22.76 -2.38 -24.56
CA SER A 639 -21.31 -2.50 -24.47
C SER A 639 -20.64 -1.12 -24.42
N CYS A 640 -20.28 -0.69 -23.21
CA CYS A 640 -19.62 0.60 -23.01
C CYS A 640 -18.34 0.77 -23.85
N ALA A 641 -17.62 -0.33 -24.10
CA ALA A 641 -16.41 -0.34 -24.91
C ALA A 641 -16.63 -0.27 -26.43
N LEU A 642 -17.87 -0.37 -26.94
CA LEU A 642 -18.14 -0.44 -28.38
C LEU A 642 -19.14 0.59 -28.90
N THR A 643 -20.06 1.10 -28.07
CA THR A 643 -21.06 2.09 -28.51
C THR A 643 -20.62 3.54 -28.29
N LEU A 644 -19.78 3.81 -27.28
CA LEU A 644 -19.24 5.14 -27.02
C LEU A 644 -18.08 5.54 -27.96
N ASP A 645 -17.40 4.56 -28.57
CA ASP A 645 -16.37 4.81 -29.58
C ASP A 645 -16.93 4.91 -31.01
N THR A 646 -18.22 4.59 -31.24
CA THR A 646 -18.79 4.49 -32.60
C THR A 646 -20.14 5.17 -32.85
N VAL A 647 -20.86 5.67 -31.84
CA VAL A 647 -22.15 6.33 -32.08
C VAL A 647 -22.00 7.85 -32.18
N GLY A 648 -21.60 8.30 -33.37
CA GLY A 648 -22.18 9.45 -34.08
C GLY A 648 -22.23 10.86 -33.43
N SER A 649 -21.68 11.08 -32.23
CA SER A 649 -21.75 12.40 -31.56
C SER A 649 -20.79 13.44 -32.16
N GLY A 650 -19.77 13.00 -32.90
CA GLY A 650 -18.68 13.86 -33.35
C GLY A 650 -17.78 14.37 -32.22
N ASP A 651 -18.02 13.95 -30.96
CA ASP A 651 -17.19 14.32 -29.82
C ASP A 651 -16.03 13.32 -29.65
N PRO A 652 -14.76 13.77 -29.69
CA PRO A 652 -13.60 12.91 -29.50
C PRO A 652 -13.40 12.39 -28.06
N ASN A 653 -14.30 12.67 -27.09
CA ASN A 653 -14.09 12.38 -25.66
C ASN A 653 -15.23 11.61 -24.97
N PRO A 654 -15.52 10.34 -25.34
CA PRO A 654 -16.62 9.56 -24.74
C PRO A 654 -16.49 9.32 -23.23
N GLN A 655 -15.27 9.32 -22.69
CA GLN A 655 -14.99 8.99 -21.29
C GLN A 655 -15.47 10.07 -20.29
N ILE A 656 -15.61 11.33 -20.72
CA ILE A 656 -16.21 12.41 -19.89
C ILE A 656 -17.61 12.01 -19.44
N TYR A 657 -18.37 11.36 -20.33
CA TYR A 657 -19.78 11.06 -20.11
C TYR A 657 -19.99 9.88 -19.18
N ALA A 658 -19.10 8.89 -19.21
CA ALA A 658 -19.09 7.77 -18.27
C ALA A 658 -18.55 8.16 -16.88
N GLY A 659 -17.85 9.29 -16.77
CA GLY A 659 -17.25 9.76 -15.50
C GLY A 659 -16.17 8.83 -14.98
N MET A 660 -15.47 8.12 -15.86
CA MET A 660 -14.41 7.18 -15.47
C MET A 660 -13.06 7.63 -16.01
N PHE A 661 -12.12 7.86 -15.11
CA PHE A 661 -10.76 8.28 -15.43
C PHE A 661 -9.76 7.28 -14.89
N GLN A 662 -8.62 7.16 -15.59
CA GLN A 662 -7.55 6.28 -15.18
C GLN A 662 -6.24 7.07 -15.12
N SER A 663 -5.49 6.89 -14.04
CA SER A 663 -4.06 7.21 -13.98
C SER A 663 -3.30 5.91 -14.12
N LEU A 664 -2.56 5.77 -15.21
CA LEU A 664 -1.84 4.55 -15.54
C LEU A 664 -0.35 4.70 -15.28
N VAL A 665 0.28 3.63 -14.83
CA VAL A 665 1.73 3.43 -14.86
C VAL A 665 2.01 2.11 -15.57
N ASP A 666 3.14 1.98 -16.26
CA ASP A 666 3.58 0.68 -16.81
C ASP A 666 4.79 0.17 -16.02
N SER A 667 4.52 -0.68 -15.04
CA SER A 667 5.57 -1.21 -14.16
C SER A 667 6.60 -2.05 -14.90
N ALA A 668 6.24 -2.68 -16.02
CA ALA A 668 7.15 -3.51 -16.80
C ALA A 668 8.05 -2.65 -17.69
N ALA A 669 7.49 -1.69 -18.41
CA ALA A 669 8.22 -0.78 -19.29
C ALA A 669 9.13 0.18 -18.52
N GLN A 670 8.74 0.56 -17.29
CA GLN A 670 9.55 1.41 -16.42
C GLN A 670 10.46 0.62 -15.46
N GLU A 671 10.38 -0.72 -15.48
CA GLU A 671 11.13 -1.63 -14.58
C GLU A 671 10.94 -1.25 -13.10
N LEU A 672 9.70 -1.01 -12.67
CA LEU A 672 9.40 -0.58 -11.31
C LEU A 672 9.44 -1.77 -10.35
N PRO A 673 10.11 -1.64 -9.19
CA PRO A 673 10.09 -2.68 -8.18
C PRO A 673 8.73 -2.76 -7.47
N LEU A 674 8.23 -3.98 -7.29
CA LEU A 674 7.04 -4.26 -6.47
C LEU A 674 7.34 -4.25 -4.95
N GLY A 675 8.45 -3.66 -4.51
CA GLY A 675 8.97 -3.73 -3.12
C GLY A 675 8.87 -2.42 -2.36
N TRP A 676 9.23 -2.42 -1.07
CA TRP A 676 9.21 -1.23 -0.18
C TRP A 676 10.47 -0.35 -0.30
N ASN A 677 11.25 -0.50 -1.37
CA ASN A 677 12.40 0.35 -1.66
C ASN A 677 12.29 0.78 -3.11
N MET A 678 11.98 2.06 -3.31
CA MET A 678 11.78 2.68 -4.61
C MET A 678 12.94 3.65 -4.88
N PRO A 679 13.76 3.44 -5.91
CA PRO A 679 14.86 4.36 -6.21
C PRO A 679 14.34 5.73 -6.64
N HIS A 680 15.06 6.79 -6.25
CA HIS A 680 14.69 8.17 -6.60
C HIS A 680 14.42 8.38 -8.10
N PRO A 681 15.24 7.88 -9.05
CA PRO A 681 14.95 8.04 -10.48
C PRO A 681 13.66 7.36 -10.93
N LYS A 682 13.29 6.23 -10.31
CA LYS A 682 12.06 5.50 -10.63
C LYS A 682 10.82 6.20 -10.07
N VAL A 683 10.93 6.78 -8.85
CA VAL A 683 9.86 7.61 -8.29
C VAL A 683 9.66 8.90 -9.09
N ALA A 684 10.76 9.57 -9.46
CA ALA A 684 10.70 10.75 -10.33
C ALA A 684 10.03 10.41 -11.67
N ALA A 685 10.39 9.27 -12.28
CA ALA A 685 9.74 8.80 -13.50
C ALA A 685 8.23 8.56 -13.32
N ILE A 686 7.78 7.97 -12.21
CA ILE A 686 6.34 7.89 -11.92
C ILE A 686 5.74 9.29 -11.90
N GLY A 687 6.34 10.20 -11.14
CA GLY A 687 5.89 11.59 -11.00
C GLY A 687 5.77 12.33 -12.35
N ASP A 688 6.66 12.07 -13.30
CA ASP A 688 6.67 12.72 -14.62
C ASP A 688 5.51 12.26 -15.52
N TRP A 689 5.03 11.03 -15.36
CA TRP A 689 4.09 10.42 -16.29
C TRP A 689 2.67 10.23 -15.74
N VAL A 690 2.47 10.26 -14.42
CA VAL A 690 1.12 10.10 -13.82
C VAL A 690 0.24 11.33 -13.99
N VAL A 691 0.85 12.52 -13.94
CA VAL A 691 0.23 13.82 -14.26
C VAL A 691 1.20 14.56 -15.18
N PRO A 692 1.24 14.23 -16.49
CA PRO A 692 2.26 14.77 -17.38
C PRO A 692 2.16 16.28 -17.53
N ARG A 693 3.33 16.92 -17.70
CA ARG A 693 3.43 18.38 -17.93
C ARG A 693 2.64 18.82 -19.16
N ALA A 694 2.14 20.05 -19.14
CA ALA A 694 1.38 20.60 -20.27
C ALA A 694 2.15 20.51 -21.60
N GLU A 695 3.46 20.78 -21.59
CA GLU A 695 4.33 20.67 -22.77
C GLU A 695 4.36 19.26 -23.39
N VAL A 696 4.30 18.22 -22.55
CA VAL A 696 4.25 16.82 -23.00
C VAL A 696 2.88 16.54 -23.61
N CYS A 697 1.82 17.00 -22.96
CA CYS A 697 0.45 16.80 -23.46
C CYS A 697 0.13 17.61 -24.73
N ALA A 698 0.79 18.76 -24.94
CA ALA A 698 0.62 19.61 -26.12
C ALA A 698 0.93 18.87 -27.44
N GLN A 699 1.80 17.85 -27.39
CA GLN A 699 2.10 17.00 -28.55
C GLN A 699 0.87 16.23 -29.07
N PHE A 700 -0.16 16.08 -28.24
CA PHE A 700 -1.40 15.40 -28.55
C PHE A 700 -2.58 16.35 -28.81
N GLU A 701 -2.40 17.68 -28.68
CA GLU A 701 -3.49 18.67 -28.77
C GLU A 701 -4.06 18.86 -30.18
N GLY A 702 -3.26 18.65 -31.23
CA GLY A 702 -3.68 18.83 -32.63
C GLY A 702 -4.51 17.70 -33.23
N PHE A 703 -4.87 16.68 -32.44
CA PHE A 703 -5.48 15.44 -32.92
C PHE A 703 -6.87 15.23 -32.33
N GLU A 704 -7.77 16.19 -32.52
CA GLU A 704 -9.21 15.98 -32.31
C GLU A 704 -9.69 14.87 -33.27
N GLY A 705 -9.97 13.68 -32.72
CA GLY A 705 -10.62 12.58 -33.45
C GLY A 705 -9.72 11.42 -33.90
N ALA A 706 -8.42 11.40 -33.61
CA ALA A 706 -7.57 10.25 -33.90
C ALA A 706 -7.54 9.26 -32.71
N THR A 707 -8.56 8.41 -32.63
CA THR A 707 -8.66 7.23 -31.75
C THR A 707 -7.67 6.11 -32.10
N ASP A 708 -6.72 6.37 -33.00
CA ASP A 708 -5.64 5.42 -33.27
C ASP A 708 -4.65 5.40 -32.10
N PHE A 709 -4.91 4.51 -31.14
CA PHE A 709 -4.02 4.15 -30.04
C PHE A 709 -3.02 3.05 -30.45
N GLU A 710 -2.86 2.76 -31.75
CA GLU A 710 -1.97 1.70 -32.22
C GLU A 710 -0.73 2.23 -32.96
N THR A 711 -0.75 3.47 -33.47
CA THR A 711 0.40 4.08 -34.16
C THR A 711 1.40 4.74 -33.18
N PRO A 712 2.64 4.23 -33.05
CA PRO A 712 3.68 4.85 -32.22
C PRO A 712 4.10 6.20 -32.81
N TYR A 713 4.06 7.28 -32.02
CA TYR A 713 4.34 8.62 -32.52
C TYR A 713 5.84 9.00 -32.49
N SER A 714 6.21 9.86 -33.46
CA SER A 714 7.37 10.77 -33.55
C SER A 714 8.75 10.30 -33.06
N GLU A 715 9.78 10.42 -33.90
CA GLU A 715 11.19 10.31 -33.46
C GLU A 715 11.62 11.37 -32.42
N ASN A 716 10.83 12.43 -32.23
CA ASN A 716 11.12 13.59 -31.37
C ASN A 716 10.24 13.65 -30.10
N ALA A 717 9.72 12.53 -29.60
CA ALA A 717 8.92 12.49 -28.38
C ALA A 717 9.73 12.97 -27.15
N LEU A 718 9.09 13.71 -26.24
CA LEU A 718 9.69 14.15 -24.96
C LEU A 718 9.69 13.04 -23.88
N HIS A 719 9.26 11.82 -24.27
CA HIS A 719 9.11 10.64 -23.43
C HIS A 719 9.70 9.40 -24.14
N PRO A 720 10.05 8.35 -23.39
CA PRO A 720 10.48 7.07 -23.97
C PRO A 720 9.39 6.48 -24.89
N LYS A 721 9.77 5.98 -26.08
CA LYS A 721 8.83 5.37 -27.04
C LYS A 721 7.99 4.23 -26.45
N ALA A 722 8.54 3.47 -25.51
CA ALA A 722 7.83 2.40 -24.82
C ALA A 722 6.65 2.90 -23.96
N LEU A 723 6.63 4.19 -23.61
CA LEU A 723 5.60 4.83 -22.79
C LEU A 723 4.63 5.69 -23.60
N ASP A 724 4.72 5.71 -24.93
CA ASP A 724 3.93 6.60 -25.78
C ASP A 724 2.41 6.46 -25.54
N LEU A 725 1.92 5.22 -25.54
CA LEU A 725 0.50 4.92 -25.28
C LEU A 725 0.07 5.28 -23.86
N LEU A 726 0.97 5.09 -22.89
CA LEU A 726 0.73 5.41 -21.49
C LEU A 726 0.54 6.93 -21.32
N VAL A 727 1.49 7.71 -21.84
CA VAL A 727 1.49 9.17 -21.74
C VAL A 727 0.30 9.76 -22.50
N LYS A 728 0.01 9.25 -23.71
CA LYS A 728 -1.17 9.68 -24.49
C LYS A 728 -2.47 9.46 -23.70
N ARG A 729 -2.64 8.30 -23.06
CA ARG A 729 -3.81 8.01 -22.22
C ARG A 729 -3.88 8.94 -21.01
N ASN A 730 -2.80 9.06 -20.24
CA ASN A 730 -2.79 9.93 -19.05
C ASN A 730 -3.06 11.40 -19.42
N CYS A 731 -2.48 11.92 -20.50
CA CYS A 731 -2.79 13.27 -21.00
C CYS A 731 -4.27 13.44 -21.38
N SER A 732 -4.86 12.45 -22.06
CA SER A 732 -6.28 12.47 -22.41
C SER A 732 -7.17 12.49 -21.16
N HIS A 733 -6.98 11.53 -20.24
CA HIS A 733 -7.76 11.46 -19.00
C HIS A 733 -7.59 12.72 -18.14
N LEU A 734 -6.37 13.23 -18.02
CA LEU A 734 -6.09 14.44 -17.25
C LEU A 734 -6.79 15.67 -17.85
N ARG A 735 -6.70 15.85 -19.18
CA ARG A 735 -7.38 16.96 -19.87
C ARG A 735 -8.89 16.88 -19.70
N GLN A 736 -9.46 15.69 -19.82
CA GLN A 736 -10.90 15.48 -19.67
C GLN A 736 -11.35 15.69 -18.23
N MET A 737 -10.60 15.18 -17.25
CA MET A 737 -10.88 15.37 -15.83
C MET A 737 -10.74 16.84 -15.41
N ALA A 738 -9.75 17.57 -15.93
CA ALA A 738 -9.58 19.00 -15.66
C ALA A 738 -10.80 19.84 -16.10
N LYS A 739 -11.56 19.39 -17.11
CA LYS A 739 -12.80 20.07 -17.54
C LYS A 739 -13.87 20.12 -16.45
N PHE A 740 -13.85 19.25 -15.43
CA PHE A 740 -14.82 19.28 -14.33
C PHE A 740 -14.50 20.35 -13.28
N PHE A 741 -13.25 20.85 -13.31
CA PHE A 741 -12.66 21.65 -12.25
C PHE A 741 -12.06 22.97 -12.74
N ASP A 742 -12.14 23.25 -14.04
CA ASP A 742 -11.72 24.51 -14.65
C ASP A 742 -12.95 25.31 -15.09
N ALA A 743 -13.19 26.43 -14.41
CA ALA A 743 -14.32 27.30 -14.68
C ALA A 743 -14.41 27.79 -16.14
N THR A 744 -13.28 27.93 -16.83
CA THR A 744 -13.19 28.40 -18.21
C THR A 744 -13.54 27.30 -19.20
N GLN A 745 -13.05 26.08 -18.95
CA GLN A 745 -13.34 24.92 -19.79
C GLN A 745 -14.78 24.46 -19.61
N MET A 746 -15.32 24.55 -18.39
CA MET A 746 -16.74 24.34 -18.13
C MET A 746 -17.59 25.36 -18.88
N ALA A 747 -17.24 26.65 -18.84
CA ALA A 747 -17.95 27.68 -19.61
C ALA A 747 -17.95 27.41 -21.12
N LYS A 748 -16.83 26.94 -21.68
CA LYS A 748 -16.74 26.52 -23.09
C LYS A 748 -17.55 25.27 -23.40
N ALA A 749 -17.53 24.27 -22.52
CA ALA A 749 -18.35 23.07 -22.65
C ALA A 749 -19.86 23.40 -22.63
N LEU A 750 -20.25 24.43 -21.87
CA LEU A 750 -21.62 24.93 -21.82
C LEU A 750 -22.05 25.70 -23.08
N GLU A 751 -21.12 26.30 -23.83
CA GLU A 751 -21.39 26.90 -25.15
C GLU A 751 -21.65 25.83 -26.22
N TRP A 752 -21.11 24.63 -26.03
CA TRP A 752 -21.26 23.46 -26.91
C TRP A 752 -22.49 22.60 -26.58
N ARG A 753 -23.56 23.22 -26.06
CA ARG A 753 -24.86 22.55 -25.92
C ARG A 753 -25.54 22.51 -27.30
N PRO A 754 -25.78 21.33 -27.90
CA PRO A 754 -26.55 21.22 -29.14
C PRO A 754 -27.99 21.74 -29.00
#